data_AF-A0A8H6NAV1-F1
#
_entry.id   AF-A0A8H6NAV1-F1
#
_cell.length_a   1.000
_cell.length_b   1.000
_cell.length_c   1.000
_cell.angle_alpha   90.00
_cell.angle_beta   90.00
_cell.angle_gamma   90.00
#
_symmetry.space_group_name_H-M   'P 1'
#
loop_
_entity.id
_entity.type
_entity.pdbx_description
1 polymer ?
#
loop_
_entity_poly.entity_id
_entity_poly.type
_entity_poly.pdbx_seq_one_letter_code
_entity_poly.pdbx_strand_id
1 'polypeptide(L)'
;MQPANCDGDNRVGSARDNSTCGGTLSKLQLDGSDSSSLMALVSTLIPVLVYAVVCVLIFWILRRRSHRVYSPRTILRNFFSQYAPLRHLEQSIPLPQGWLDWVKPFWSEPDTDVLNRSSLDAFLFLRYLKVLSLICFVGCCITWPTLMWIHASGAGGLTQLDRITIGNIKDPHIFFAHALVAWTFFGFILFTIYRECIYYINLRHAYLLSPYYAKRLSSRTVLFSCVPPKYMDAARLRKVFGDTVKNVWIPRDTSDLEGLVKERDETATRLERAEIRLIKMANQRRNKQFKDAMAAASAAPEAVSSPTSSRGSDQSEDAEKGYPHHENTMLPDVNGSVAAQWIGASERPYHRPLANFFRRVDTIKWTRNRIKALTKQINKLRRGFLKGEGRRLPAAFVEFSSQADAERAYQTLAHNRPLHMSPRYIGMRPDEIVWSSLRMQWLERIVRGFMMRAIIAAAIIFWSLPSAFVGAISNIKFLADTFPFLKWMLKLPDPVTGIISGLLPALALSFLMAIVPWMLRGCARLAGVPSLSLIELFVQHAYFAFQVVQVFLVTTLTSAASAAFAQVLQDPFSAKDLLAENLPKASNFYISYILIQCLAVGAASLVRVFDIVRHHIFAKSFDNPRGLFRIWHRQRPIHWGAVFPIFTNMGVIAISYSCIAPVVLGFATVGIFSIYLVYKYNLLYVTNSSIDTRGLVYPRALMHLLVGLYLATICLIGLFALREAYVPMLLMVGFLIFAALIHISLREAVNPLLYNIPRALALEVEELDGGPTTYYPQDDFLSDADINATYPDFIDSIDESEGPAHETNGTRGVEGTRGLMASITDWSSGVLAKKLQKSVEDCGLARPLGYLKYWTNPDPSVQPNFLLHWLHPGVFDDFATLRRSIPNDLPDPTATYPPDYARRAYWPPEMASPAPVVWIPRDPAGVSRQEVEHCRKVVHCTDDGAELNDKGRIEVDLQQAPFWAPRVLY
;
A
#
# COMPACT_ATOMS: atom_id res chain seq x y z
N MET A 1 21.66 17.89 -69.55
CA MET A 1 20.64 17.14 -70.32
C MET A 1 20.20 15.95 -69.47
N GLN A 2 18.97 15.95 -68.98
CA GLN A 2 18.30 14.74 -68.49
C GLN A 2 17.90 13.85 -69.70
N PRO A 3 17.33 12.65 -69.54
CA PRO A 3 17.63 11.51 -68.65
C PRO A 3 17.59 10.15 -69.43
N ALA A 4 17.83 8.99 -68.80
CA ALA A 4 17.08 7.74 -68.99
C ALA A 4 17.64 6.54 -68.20
N ASN A 5 16.69 5.72 -67.74
CA ASN A 5 16.74 4.47 -66.96
C ASN A 5 17.77 3.40 -67.36
N CYS A 6 18.14 2.56 -66.39
CA CYS A 6 17.84 1.12 -66.39
C CYS A 6 18.05 0.49 -64.99
N ASP A 7 17.16 -0.45 -64.68
CA ASP A 7 17.07 -1.27 -63.48
C ASP A 7 18.29 -2.17 -63.20
N GLY A 8 18.50 -2.47 -61.91
CA GLY A 8 18.91 -3.79 -61.45
C GLY A 8 20.26 -3.89 -60.75
N ASP A 9 20.29 -3.81 -59.42
CA ASP A 9 20.94 -4.86 -58.61
C ASP A 9 20.41 -4.92 -57.17
N ASN A 10 20.14 -6.15 -56.74
CA ASN A 10 19.63 -6.58 -55.44
C ASN A 10 20.80 -6.75 -54.46
N ARG A 11 21.01 -5.81 -53.54
CA ARG A 11 21.80 -6.05 -52.31
C ARG A 11 21.64 -4.95 -51.27
N VAL A 12 20.49 -4.91 -50.59
CA VAL A 12 20.42 -4.36 -49.22
C VAL A 12 19.58 -5.32 -48.38
N GLY A 13 20.28 -6.14 -47.61
CA GLY A 13 19.68 -7.05 -46.65
C GLY A 13 19.14 -6.31 -45.43
N SER A 14 17.98 -6.78 -44.95
CA SER A 14 17.62 -6.83 -43.53
C SER A 14 17.67 -5.49 -42.76
N ALA A 15 16.77 -4.56 -43.08
CA ALA A 15 16.23 -3.68 -42.06
C ALA A 15 15.30 -4.52 -41.17
N ARG A 16 15.82 -4.96 -40.01
CA ARG A 16 15.05 -5.70 -39.01
C ARG A 16 14.20 -4.71 -38.22
N ASP A 17 12.92 -4.73 -38.52
CA ASP A 17 11.87 -3.92 -37.92
C ASP A 17 11.67 -4.16 -36.41
N ASN A 18 11.65 -3.05 -35.67
CA ASN A 18 10.64 -2.69 -34.67
C ASN A 18 10.20 -3.74 -33.62
N SER A 19 11.13 -4.22 -32.79
CA SER A 19 10.80 -4.83 -31.49
C SER A 19 11.36 -4.00 -30.33
N THR A 20 10.72 -2.87 -30.01
CA THR A 20 11.06 -2.10 -28.80
C THR A 20 10.06 -2.37 -27.69
N CYS A 21 10.58 -2.96 -26.62
CA CYS A 21 9.96 -3.17 -25.33
C CYS A 21 9.65 -1.81 -24.68
N GLY A 22 8.47 -1.27 -24.93
CA GLY A 22 7.97 -0.07 -24.28
C GLY A 22 6.47 -0.20 -24.02
N GLY A 23 6.04 0.34 -22.87
CA GLY A 23 4.63 0.45 -22.44
C GLY A 23 3.68 0.85 -23.56
N THR A 24 2.37 0.66 -23.38
CA THR A 24 1.30 1.31 -24.18
C THR A 24 1.57 2.78 -24.55
N LEU A 25 2.31 3.47 -23.70
CA LEU A 25 2.82 4.82 -23.88
C LEU A 25 3.84 5.00 -25.02
N SER A 26 4.73 4.04 -25.29
CA SER A 26 5.72 4.18 -26.37
C SER A 26 5.08 4.11 -27.75
N LYS A 27 3.95 3.41 -27.91
CA LYS A 27 3.22 3.36 -29.19
C LYS A 27 2.44 4.62 -29.53
N LEU A 28 2.04 5.41 -28.54
CA LEU A 28 1.37 6.69 -28.77
C LEU A 28 2.34 7.79 -29.26
N GLN A 29 3.66 7.52 -29.26
CA GLN A 29 4.70 8.45 -29.71
C GLN A 29 5.48 7.99 -30.95
N LEU A 30 5.06 6.90 -31.61
CA LEU A 30 5.81 6.27 -32.72
C LEU A 30 5.21 6.51 -34.12
N ASP A 31 4.44 7.58 -34.33
CA ASP A 31 4.21 8.08 -35.69
C ASP A 31 5.22 9.20 -35.98
N GLY A 32 6.13 8.91 -36.92
CA GLY A 32 7.32 9.69 -37.20
C GLY A 32 7.05 11.10 -37.72
N SER A 33 7.84 12.05 -37.21
CA SER A 33 8.48 13.07 -38.04
C SER A 33 9.65 13.66 -37.27
N ASP A 34 10.81 13.72 -37.93
CA ASP A 34 11.97 14.44 -37.46
C ASP A 34 11.60 15.91 -37.17
N SER A 35 12.06 16.43 -36.03
CA SER A 35 12.03 17.85 -35.63
C SER A 35 10.69 18.50 -35.24
N SER A 36 9.79 17.83 -34.49
CA SER A 36 8.63 18.52 -33.89
C SER A 36 8.22 18.12 -32.46
N SER A 37 9.14 18.23 -31.49
CA SER A 37 8.91 17.89 -30.07
C SER A 37 7.70 18.60 -29.42
N LEU A 38 7.37 19.83 -29.82
CA LEU A 38 6.20 20.55 -29.30
C LEU A 38 4.89 20.06 -29.91
N MET A 39 4.86 19.76 -31.21
CA MET A 39 3.67 19.18 -31.85
C MET A 39 3.38 17.77 -31.30
N ALA A 40 4.41 16.96 -31.05
CA ALA A 40 4.29 15.67 -30.38
C ALA A 40 3.75 15.79 -28.93
N LEU A 41 4.19 16.81 -28.19
CA LEU A 41 3.64 17.10 -26.87
C LEU A 41 2.17 17.54 -26.94
N VAL A 42 1.84 18.47 -27.83
CA VAL A 42 0.46 18.99 -27.97
C VAL A 42 -0.50 17.89 -28.42
N SER A 43 -0.07 17.03 -29.36
CA SER A 43 -0.86 15.88 -29.84
C SER A 43 -1.09 14.81 -28.77
N THR A 44 -0.24 14.72 -27.73
CA THR A 44 -0.49 13.85 -26.57
C THR A 44 -1.30 14.55 -25.47
N LEU A 45 -1.00 15.82 -25.18
CA LEU A 45 -1.64 16.59 -24.11
C LEU A 45 -3.13 16.84 -24.37
N ILE A 46 -3.50 17.27 -25.58
CA ILE A 46 -4.91 17.61 -25.89
C ILE A 46 -5.83 16.39 -25.71
N PRO A 47 -5.57 15.21 -26.31
CA PRO A 47 -6.42 14.04 -26.10
C PRO A 47 -6.46 13.59 -24.64
N VAL A 48 -5.33 13.67 -23.92
CA VAL A 48 -5.26 13.31 -22.49
C VAL A 48 -6.10 14.26 -21.65
N LEU A 49 -6.07 15.56 -21.92
CA LEU A 49 -6.85 16.56 -21.22
C LEU A 49 -8.34 16.39 -21.52
N VAL A 50 -8.71 16.20 -22.79
CA VAL A 50 -10.10 15.89 -23.20
C VAL A 50 -10.60 14.64 -22.49
N TYR A 51 -9.81 13.56 -22.51
CA TYR A 51 -10.13 12.32 -21.80
C TYR A 51 -10.31 12.55 -20.29
N ALA A 52 -9.40 13.29 -19.65
CA ALA A 52 -9.48 13.61 -18.24
C ALA A 52 -10.74 14.41 -17.90
N VAL A 53 -11.08 15.43 -18.71
CA VAL A 53 -12.32 16.22 -18.55
C VAL A 53 -13.55 15.34 -18.69
N VAL A 54 -13.61 14.48 -19.71
CA VAL A 54 -14.70 13.51 -19.89
C VAL A 54 -14.83 12.59 -18.68
N CYS A 55 -13.73 12.05 -18.15
CA CYS A 55 -13.74 11.24 -16.95
C CYS A 55 -14.22 12.01 -15.71
N VAL A 56 -13.82 13.27 -15.53
CA VAL A 56 -14.29 14.10 -14.41
C VAL A 56 -15.79 14.40 -14.53
N LEU A 57 -16.29 14.67 -15.73
CA LEU A 57 -17.73 14.85 -15.97
C LEU A 57 -18.53 13.58 -15.67
N ILE A 58 -18.03 12.42 -16.12
CA ILE A 58 -18.63 11.11 -15.79
C ILE A 58 -18.63 10.91 -14.28
N PHE A 59 -17.52 11.22 -13.60
CA PHE A 59 -17.44 11.14 -12.15
C PHE A 59 -18.47 12.05 -11.47
N TRP A 60 -18.66 13.30 -11.89
CA TRP A 60 -19.66 14.19 -11.31
C TRP A 60 -21.08 13.63 -11.43
N ILE A 61 -21.45 13.08 -12.59
CA ILE A 61 -22.76 12.47 -12.82
C ILE A 61 -22.93 11.20 -11.97
N LEU A 62 -21.96 10.28 -12.05
CA LEU A 62 -22.07 8.98 -11.40
C LEU A 62 -21.90 9.05 -9.88
N ARG A 63 -21.18 10.03 -9.35
CA ARG A 63 -21.06 10.29 -7.91
C ARG A 63 -22.42 10.52 -7.26
N ARG A 64 -23.31 11.26 -7.94
CA ARG A 64 -24.68 11.51 -7.47
C ARG A 64 -25.55 10.25 -7.55
N ARG A 65 -25.45 9.50 -8.64
CA ARG A 65 -26.31 8.32 -8.88
C ARG A 65 -25.89 7.08 -8.09
N SER A 66 -24.59 6.91 -7.84
CA SER A 66 -24.02 5.67 -7.29
C SER A 66 -23.19 5.92 -6.03
N HIS A 67 -23.87 6.41 -4.99
CA HIS A 67 -23.29 6.70 -3.67
C HIS A 67 -22.46 5.52 -3.11
N ARG A 68 -22.87 4.27 -3.37
CA ARG A 68 -22.13 3.07 -2.91
C ARG A 68 -20.71 2.95 -3.49
N VAL A 69 -20.50 3.41 -4.72
CA VAL A 69 -19.18 3.33 -5.37
C VAL A 69 -18.28 4.47 -4.90
N TYR A 70 -18.85 5.67 -4.76
CA TYR A 70 -18.08 6.91 -4.56
C TYR A 70 -17.97 7.42 -3.13
N SER A 71 -18.77 6.88 -2.20
CA SER A 71 -18.68 7.19 -0.77
C SER A 71 -19.03 5.98 0.13
N PRO A 72 -18.51 4.77 -0.15
CA PRO A 72 -18.84 3.57 0.63
C PRO A 72 -18.49 3.68 2.12
N ARG A 73 -17.51 4.51 2.50
CA ARG A 73 -17.14 4.74 3.91
C ARG A 73 -18.19 5.54 4.68
N THR A 74 -18.96 6.39 3.99
CA THR A 74 -20.04 7.19 4.59
C THR A 74 -21.32 6.38 4.77
N ILE A 75 -21.70 5.51 3.81
CA ILE A 75 -22.93 4.71 3.91
C ILE A 75 -22.85 3.69 5.03
N LEU A 76 -21.69 3.03 5.11
CA LEU A 76 -21.45 2.03 6.12
C LEU A 76 -21.43 2.65 7.53
N ARG A 77 -21.41 3.97 7.67
CA ARG A 77 -21.50 4.64 8.96
C ARG A 77 -22.81 4.39 9.68
N ASN A 78 -23.93 4.65 9.03
CA ASN A 78 -25.24 4.46 9.66
C ASN A 78 -25.48 2.99 10.00
N PHE A 79 -25.01 2.09 9.12
CA PHE A 79 -25.07 0.66 9.36
C PHE A 79 -24.21 0.22 10.55
N PHE A 80 -22.95 0.65 10.62
CA PHE A 80 -22.05 0.23 11.70
C PHE A 80 -22.30 0.94 13.02
N SER A 81 -22.83 2.17 13.01
CA SER A 81 -23.17 2.93 14.21
C SER A 81 -24.17 2.19 15.11
N GLN A 82 -25.05 1.38 14.53
CA GLN A 82 -26.06 0.61 15.26
C GLN A 82 -25.49 -0.61 16.01
N TYR A 83 -24.47 -1.27 15.44
CA TYR A 83 -23.95 -2.54 15.98
C TYR A 83 -22.55 -2.44 16.58
N ALA A 84 -21.78 -1.41 16.23
CA ALA A 84 -20.44 -1.15 16.73
C ALA A 84 -20.26 0.37 16.92
N PRO A 85 -20.75 0.94 18.04
CA PRO A 85 -20.77 2.37 18.25
C PRO A 85 -19.37 2.96 18.05
N LEU A 86 -18.30 2.32 18.54
CA LEU A 86 -16.92 2.82 18.44
C LEU A 86 -16.39 3.04 17.00
N ARG A 87 -17.05 2.46 15.98
CA ARG A 87 -16.60 2.54 14.57
C ARG A 87 -17.00 3.84 13.87
N HIS A 88 -17.88 4.65 14.45
CA HIS A 88 -18.27 5.95 13.88
C HIS A 88 -17.08 6.92 13.76
N LEU A 89 -16.04 6.74 14.59
CA LEU A 89 -14.82 7.55 14.62
C LEU A 89 -13.88 7.28 13.43
N GLU A 90 -13.91 6.07 12.84
CA GLU A 90 -13.11 5.71 11.65
C GLU A 90 -13.75 6.18 10.33
N GLN A 91 -14.89 6.86 10.38
CA GLN A 91 -15.74 7.09 9.22
C GLN A 91 -15.80 8.56 8.83
N SER A 92 -15.62 8.81 7.54
CA SER A 92 -15.65 10.15 6.95
C SER A 92 -17.03 10.79 7.06
N ILE A 93 -17.06 12.10 7.27
CA ILE A 93 -18.26 12.93 7.22
C ILE A 93 -18.85 12.87 5.79
N PRO A 94 -20.17 12.70 5.62
CA PRO A 94 -20.78 12.68 4.28
C PRO A 94 -20.67 14.05 3.60
N LEU A 95 -20.29 14.05 2.31
CA LEU A 95 -20.28 15.26 1.49
C LEU A 95 -21.70 15.59 0.97
N PRO A 96 -22.02 16.88 0.75
CA PRO A 96 -23.23 17.30 0.04
C PRO A 96 -23.36 16.63 -1.34
N GLN A 97 -24.60 16.40 -1.77
CA GLN A 97 -24.93 15.75 -3.04
C GLN A 97 -25.19 16.74 -4.20
N GLY A 98 -25.11 18.05 -3.94
CA GLY A 98 -25.18 19.08 -4.97
C GLY A 98 -24.08 18.94 -6.02
N TRP A 99 -24.27 19.57 -7.17
CA TRP A 99 -23.33 19.49 -8.29
C TRP A 99 -21.93 20.03 -7.92
N LEU A 100 -21.86 21.15 -7.22
CA LEU A 100 -20.61 21.81 -6.81
C LEU A 100 -20.51 22.08 -5.30
N ASP A 101 -21.60 21.93 -4.54
CA ASP A 101 -21.65 22.23 -3.09
C ASP A 101 -20.66 21.39 -2.25
N TRP A 102 -20.19 20.28 -2.80
CA TRP A 102 -19.22 19.38 -2.17
C TRP A 102 -17.77 19.83 -2.32
N VAL A 103 -17.46 20.71 -3.29
CA VAL A 103 -16.08 21.10 -3.59
C VAL A 103 -15.51 21.94 -2.45
N LYS A 104 -16.27 22.92 -1.96
CA LYS A 104 -15.87 23.76 -0.83
C LYS A 104 -15.56 22.94 0.43
N PRO A 105 -16.46 22.09 0.96
CA PRO A 105 -16.15 21.28 2.14
C PRO A 105 -14.99 20.30 1.91
N PHE A 106 -14.83 19.75 0.70
CA PHE A 106 -13.69 18.88 0.38
C PHE A 106 -12.33 19.60 0.42
N TRP A 107 -12.28 20.83 -0.08
CA TRP A 107 -11.06 21.65 -0.03
C TRP A 107 -10.77 22.14 1.38
N SER A 108 -11.79 22.44 2.17
CA SER A 108 -11.65 22.87 3.57
C SER A 108 -11.25 21.75 4.52
N GLU A 109 -11.50 20.47 4.20
CA GLU A 109 -11.12 19.35 5.07
C GLU A 109 -9.58 19.26 5.19
N PRO A 110 -9.01 19.32 6.41
CA PRO A 110 -7.57 19.17 6.61
C PRO A 110 -7.10 17.73 6.36
N ASP A 111 -5.83 17.58 5.96
CA ASP A 111 -5.25 16.24 5.73
C ASP A 111 -5.18 15.41 7.04
N THR A 112 -5.15 16.05 8.21
CA THR A 112 -5.15 15.40 9.52
C THR A 112 -6.39 14.55 9.77
N ASP A 113 -7.51 14.83 9.10
CA ASP A 113 -8.68 13.95 9.17
C ASP A 113 -8.43 12.56 8.57
N VAL A 114 -7.52 12.45 7.59
CA VAL A 114 -7.09 11.16 7.05
C VAL A 114 -6.29 10.36 8.08
N LEU A 115 -5.47 11.04 8.88
CA LEU A 115 -4.71 10.42 9.96
C LEU A 115 -5.65 9.79 11.00
N ASN A 116 -6.66 10.55 11.43
CA ASN A 116 -7.58 10.13 12.48
C ASN A 116 -8.59 9.07 12.02
N ARG A 117 -9.02 9.11 10.75
CA ARG A 117 -10.13 8.25 10.25
C ARG A 117 -9.67 7.08 9.39
N SER A 118 -8.47 7.12 8.79
CA SER A 118 -7.98 6.05 7.89
C SER A 118 -6.82 5.28 8.48
N SER A 119 -5.60 5.79 8.35
CA SER A 119 -4.37 5.15 8.80
C SER A 119 -3.20 6.14 8.71
N LEU A 120 -2.14 5.87 9.47
CA LEU A 120 -0.90 6.65 9.42
C LEU A 120 -0.26 6.59 8.02
N ASP A 121 -0.26 5.42 7.37
CA ASP A 121 0.24 5.26 5.99
C ASP A 121 -0.51 6.13 4.98
N ALA A 122 -1.84 6.25 5.12
CA ALA A 122 -2.66 7.04 4.22
C ALA A 122 -2.36 8.53 4.33
N PHE A 123 -2.21 9.03 5.56
CA PHE A 123 -1.80 10.42 5.81
C PHE A 123 -0.41 10.70 5.23
N LEU A 124 0.55 9.83 5.52
CA LEU A 124 1.93 10.00 5.06
C LEU A 124 2.06 9.88 3.54
N PHE A 125 1.19 9.11 2.87
CA PHE A 125 1.14 9.08 1.41
C PHE A 125 0.66 10.42 0.82
N LEU A 126 -0.37 11.06 1.40
CA LEU A 126 -0.80 12.39 0.96
C LEU A 126 0.30 13.43 1.20
N ARG A 127 0.95 13.36 2.35
CA ARG A 127 2.11 14.22 2.66
C ARG A 127 3.24 13.98 1.67
N TYR A 128 3.53 12.72 1.30
CA TYR A 128 4.53 12.37 0.30
C TYR A 128 4.27 13.04 -1.05
N LEU A 129 3.03 13.00 -1.54
CA LEU A 129 2.66 13.66 -2.80
C LEU A 129 2.80 15.19 -2.71
N LYS A 130 2.43 15.81 -1.57
CA LYS A 130 2.64 17.24 -1.34
C LYS A 130 4.13 17.61 -1.33
N VAL A 131 4.95 16.85 -0.63
CA VAL A 131 6.41 17.06 -0.57
C VAL A 131 7.01 16.91 -1.96
N LEU A 132 6.58 15.89 -2.72
CA LEU A 132 7.10 15.69 -4.07
C LEU A 132 6.68 16.82 -5.02
N SER A 133 5.42 17.28 -4.92
CA SER A 133 4.95 18.47 -5.65
C SER A 133 5.71 19.73 -5.26
N LEU A 134 6.03 19.90 -3.97
CA LEU A 134 6.80 21.03 -3.46
C LEU A 134 8.24 21.01 -3.99
N ILE A 135 8.89 19.84 -3.99
CA ILE A 135 10.24 19.66 -4.56
C ILE A 135 10.25 20.07 -6.04
N CYS A 136 9.25 19.62 -6.81
CA CYS A 136 9.14 19.99 -8.21
C CYS A 136 8.87 21.48 -8.40
N PHE A 137 7.99 22.07 -7.59
CA PHE A 137 7.64 23.49 -7.65
C PHE A 137 8.84 24.40 -7.34
N VAL A 138 9.53 24.14 -6.22
CA VAL A 138 10.75 24.89 -5.85
C VAL A 138 11.84 24.67 -6.90
N GLY A 139 11.92 23.46 -7.46
CA GLY A 139 12.78 23.17 -8.60
C GLY A 139 12.48 24.05 -9.80
N CYS A 140 11.21 24.30 -10.14
CA CYS A 140 10.83 25.25 -11.19
C CYS A 140 11.33 26.66 -10.86
N CYS A 141 11.10 27.13 -9.63
CA CYS A 141 11.54 28.47 -9.19
C CYS A 141 13.06 28.67 -9.28
N ILE A 142 13.85 27.62 -9.06
CA ILE A 142 15.32 27.68 -9.12
C ILE A 142 15.83 27.51 -10.57
N THR A 143 15.34 26.48 -11.27
CA THR A 143 15.89 26.05 -12.57
C THR A 143 15.33 26.83 -13.76
N TRP A 144 14.10 27.34 -13.71
CA TRP A 144 13.50 28.02 -14.86
C TRP A 144 14.12 29.39 -15.13
N PRO A 145 14.30 30.29 -14.13
CA PRO A 145 14.88 31.60 -14.39
C PRO A 145 16.34 31.53 -14.88
N THR A 146 17.06 30.48 -14.48
CA THR A 146 18.48 30.31 -14.77
C THR A 146 18.70 29.37 -15.96
N LEU A 147 18.45 28.06 -15.79
CA LEU A 147 18.79 27.04 -16.78
C LEU A 147 17.93 27.12 -18.04
N MET A 148 16.62 27.38 -17.96
CA MET A 148 15.82 27.48 -19.18
C MET A 148 16.25 28.67 -20.04
N TRP A 149 16.58 29.80 -19.41
CA TRP A 149 17.10 30.96 -20.13
C TRP A 149 18.43 30.64 -20.82
N ILE A 150 19.37 30.04 -20.07
CA ILE A 150 20.68 29.62 -20.59
C ILE A 150 20.52 28.62 -21.75
N HIS A 151 19.64 27.63 -21.60
CA HIS A 151 19.38 26.64 -22.65
C HIS A 151 18.81 27.31 -23.91
N ALA A 152 17.84 28.23 -23.75
CA ALA A 152 17.21 28.94 -24.85
C ALA A 152 18.19 29.83 -25.64
N SER A 153 19.20 30.40 -24.97
CA SER A 153 20.28 31.19 -25.58
C SER A 153 21.39 30.34 -26.22
N GLY A 154 21.35 29.02 -26.10
CA GLY A 154 22.39 28.12 -26.63
C GLY A 154 22.48 28.10 -28.16
N ALA A 155 23.70 28.00 -28.69
CA ALA A 155 24.02 27.95 -30.13
C ALA A 155 24.00 26.51 -30.73
N GLY A 156 23.21 25.61 -30.15
CA GLY A 156 23.13 24.19 -30.53
C GLY A 156 22.29 23.90 -31.78
N GLY A 157 21.48 24.85 -32.24
CA GLY A 157 20.66 24.70 -33.45
C GLY A 157 19.44 23.78 -33.27
N LEU A 158 19.12 23.38 -32.03
CA LEU A 158 17.93 22.59 -31.72
C LEU A 158 16.67 23.47 -31.78
N THR A 159 15.59 22.94 -32.33
CA THR A 159 14.30 23.65 -32.48
C THR A 159 13.28 23.20 -31.42
N GLN A 160 12.22 24.01 -31.22
CA GLN A 160 11.08 23.70 -30.36
C GLN A 160 11.45 23.39 -28.89
N LEU A 161 10.99 22.26 -28.32
CA LEU A 161 11.19 21.90 -26.92
C LEU A 161 12.62 21.42 -26.65
N ASP A 162 13.33 20.98 -27.68
CA ASP A 162 14.72 20.53 -27.55
C ASP A 162 15.68 21.72 -27.40
N ARG A 163 15.26 22.92 -27.84
CA ARG A 163 15.99 24.18 -27.64
C ARG A 163 16.23 24.51 -26.16
N ILE A 164 15.29 24.13 -25.30
CA ILE A 164 15.33 24.43 -23.86
C ILE A 164 15.91 23.27 -23.03
N THR A 165 16.68 22.39 -23.67
CA THR A 165 17.43 21.30 -23.02
C THR A 165 18.92 21.58 -23.02
N ILE A 166 19.66 20.88 -22.14
CA ILE A 166 21.12 20.97 -22.07
C ILE A 166 21.81 20.62 -23.39
N GLY A 167 21.14 19.85 -24.27
CA GLY A 167 21.65 19.49 -25.60
C GLY A 167 21.95 20.70 -26.49
N ASN A 168 21.29 21.84 -26.25
CA ASN A 168 21.44 23.06 -27.06
C ASN A 168 22.70 23.89 -26.70
N ILE A 169 23.44 23.53 -25.66
CA ILE A 169 24.65 24.25 -25.23
C ILE A 169 25.89 23.64 -25.90
N LYS A 170 26.82 24.49 -26.36
CA LYS A 170 28.12 24.08 -26.88
C LYS A 170 29.29 24.53 -26.00
N ASP A 171 29.19 25.73 -25.41
CA ASP A 171 30.32 26.34 -24.70
C ASP A 171 30.60 25.69 -23.33
N PRO A 172 31.84 25.22 -23.06
CA PRO A 172 32.19 24.56 -21.81
C PRO A 172 32.03 25.44 -20.55
N HIS A 173 32.26 26.75 -20.67
CA HIS A 173 32.19 27.69 -19.55
C HIS A 173 30.78 27.85 -18.96
N ILE A 174 29.75 27.65 -19.78
CA ILE A 174 28.35 27.79 -19.37
C ILE A 174 27.95 26.68 -18.37
N PHE A 175 28.58 25.50 -18.45
CA PHE A 175 28.29 24.38 -17.54
C PHE A 175 28.64 24.65 -16.07
N PHE A 176 29.41 25.71 -15.77
CA PHE A 176 29.60 26.16 -14.39
C PHE A 176 28.28 26.60 -13.74
N ALA A 177 27.41 27.28 -14.51
CA ALA A 177 26.09 27.65 -14.04
C ALA A 177 25.23 26.41 -13.74
N HIS A 178 25.31 25.36 -14.57
CA HIS A 178 24.64 24.08 -14.31
C HIS A 178 25.12 23.43 -13.02
N ALA A 179 26.43 23.41 -12.77
CA ALA A 179 26.97 22.84 -11.54
C ALA A 179 26.47 23.62 -10.29
N LEU A 180 26.49 24.95 -10.32
CA LEU A 180 26.02 25.78 -9.20
C LEU A 180 24.51 25.60 -8.95
N VAL A 181 23.70 25.63 -10.01
CA VAL A 181 22.26 25.40 -9.90
C VAL A 181 21.96 23.97 -9.43
N ALA A 182 22.71 22.97 -9.89
CA ALA A 182 22.59 21.60 -9.42
C ALA A 182 22.91 21.51 -7.92
N TRP A 183 23.99 22.12 -7.43
CA TRP A 183 24.34 22.13 -6.01
C TRP A 183 23.25 22.76 -5.14
N THR A 184 22.69 23.90 -5.56
CA THR A 184 21.62 24.58 -4.81
C THR A 184 20.33 23.76 -4.78
N PHE A 185 19.87 23.26 -5.93
CA PHE A 185 18.65 22.45 -5.99
C PHE A 185 18.81 21.07 -5.33
N PHE A 186 19.91 20.37 -5.58
CA PHE A 186 20.18 19.07 -4.96
C PHE A 186 20.42 19.18 -3.46
N GLY A 187 21.08 20.26 -3.00
CA GLY A 187 21.18 20.60 -1.58
C GLY A 187 19.81 20.83 -0.94
N PHE A 188 18.92 21.55 -1.62
CA PHE A 188 17.53 21.73 -1.18
C PHE A 188 16.76 20.40 -1.09
N ILE A 189 16.95 19.48 -2.03
CA ILE A 189 16.35 18.13 -1.96
C ILE A 189 16.85 17.37 -0.73
N LEU A 190 18.17 17.34 -0.50
CA LEU A 190 18.77 16.69 0.67
C LEU A 190 18.21 17.26 1.97
N PHE A 191 18.15 18.60 2.08
CA PHE A 191 17.57 19.28 3.23
C PHE A 191 16.08 18.94 3.42
N THR A 192 15.30 18.93 2.34
CA THR A 192 13.86 18.58 2.40
C THR A 192 13.66 17.13 2.86
N ILE A 193 14.47 16.19 2.39
CA ILE A 193 14.42 14.79 2.82
C ILE A 193 14.78 14.66 4.30
N TYR A 194 15.83 15.32 4.77
CA TYR A 194 16.21 15.39 6.18
C TYR A 194 15.06 15.93 7.04
N ARG A 195 14.52 17.09 6.65
CA ARG A 195 13.40 17.77 7.32
C ARG A 195 12.19 16.85 7.49
N GLU A 196 11.80 16.18 6.41
CA GLU A 196 10.65 15.29 6.41
C GLU A 196 10.91 13.98 7.17
N CYS A 197 12.16 13.52 7.28
CA CYS A 197 12.50 12.40 8.16
C CYS A 197 12.28 12.76 9.64
N ILE A 198 12.69 13.95 10.07
CA ILE A 198 12.48 14.42 11.46
C ILE A 198 10.99 14.53 11.76
N TYR A 199 10.25 15.25 10.91
CA TYR A 199 8.79 15.38 11.06
C TYR A 199 8.11 14.00 11.18
N TYR A 200 8.48 13.06 10.31
CA TYR A 200 7.93 11.71 10.31
C TYR A 200 8.23 10.95 11.61
N ILE A 201 9.46 11.04 12.13
CA ILE A 201 9.86 10.37 13.37
C ILE A 201 8.97 10.85 14.52
N ASN A 202 8.89 12.17 14.73
CA ASN A 202 8.11 12.76 15.81
C ASN A 202 6.62 12.42 15.68
N LEU A 203 6.04 12.54 14.48
CA LEU A 203 4.64 12.19 14.23
C LEU A 203 4.37 10.70 14.51
N ARG A 204 5.25 9.82 14.05
CA ARG A 204 5.08 8.38 14.22
C ARG A 204 5.18 7.99 15.68
N HIS A 205 6.15 8.54 16.43
CA HIS A 205 6.24 8.28 17.86
C HIS A 205 5.00 8.79 18.58
N ALA A 206 4.54 10.02 18.27
CA ALA A 206 3.31 10.57 18.85
C ALA A 206 2.08 9.69 18.58
N TYR A 207 1.98 9.13 17.37
CA TYR A 207 0.91 8.22 16.99
C TYR A 207 0.99 6.87 17.73
N LEU A 208 2.17 6.26 17.81
CA LEU A 208 2.37 4.94 18.45
C LEU A 208 2.28 4.98 19.98
N LEU A 209 2.56 6.13 20.59
CA LEU A 209 2.45 6.37 22.03
C LEU A 209 1.06 6.89 22.43
N SER A 210 0.17 7.20 21.48
CA SER A 210 -1.20 7.57 21.81
C SER A 210 -1.88 6.48 22.66
N PRO A 211 -2.70 6.83 23.68
CA PRO A 211 -3.34 5.86 24.57
C PRO A 211 -4.12 4.77 23.82
N TYR A 212 -4.75 5.15 22.71
CA TYR A 212 -5.48 4.25 21.82
C TYR A 212 -4.59 3.21 21.15
N TYR A 213 -3.33 3.53 20.86
CA TYR A 213 -2.37 2.60 20.25
C TYR A 213 -1.57 1.83 21.30
N ALA A 214 -1.15 2.49 22.37
CA ALA A 214 -0.34 1.93 23.43
C ALA A 214 -1.05 0.77 24.17
N LYS A 215 -2.36 0.90 24.38
CA LYS A 215 -3.18 -0.13 25.06
C LYS A 215 -3.51 -1.36 24.21
N ARG A 216 -3.27 -1.30 22.89
CA ARG A 216 -3.52 -2.43 21.98
C ARG A 216 -2.72 -3.67 22.40
N LEU A 217 -3.29 -4.84 22.15
CA LEU A 217 -2.63 -6.11 22.41
C LEU A 217 -1.40 -6.26 21.52
N SER A 218 -1.51 -5.83 20.26
CA SER A 218 -0.41 -5.85 19.31
C SER A 218 0.79 -5.06 19.83
N SER A 219 0.60 -3.83 20.33
CA SER A 219 1.68 -2.98 20.87
C SER A 219 2.37 -3.56 22.10
N ARG A 220 1.67 -4.39 22.88
CA ARG A 220 2.21 -5.06 24.08
C ARG A 220 2.74 -6.46 23.82
N THR A 221 2.68 -6.94 22.58
CA THR A 221 3.09 -8.31 22.24
C THR A 221 4.29 -8.31 21.31
N VAL A 222 5.29 -9.12 21.66
CA VAL A 222 6.50 -9.36 20.84
C VAL A 222 6.46 -10.77 20.27
N LEU A 223 6.64 -10.89 18.95
CA LEU A 223 6.92 -12.16 18.28
C LEU A 223 8.43 -12.42 18.28
N PHE A 224 8.83 -13.55 18.86
CA PHE A 224 10.15 -14.14 18.70
C PHE A 224 10.09 -15.26 17.66
N SER A 225 10.86 -15.13 16.57
CA SER A 225 11.00 -16.18 15.54
C SER A 225 12.22 -17.05 15.78
N CYS A 226 12.27 -18.24 15.17
CA CYS A 226 13.41 -19.17 15.29
C CYS A 226 13.72 -19.56 16.76
N VAL A 227 12.67 -19.83 17.54
CA VAL A 227 12.80 -20.19 18.97
C VAL A 227 13.41 -21.61 19.10
N PRO A 228 14.51 -21.78 19.86
CA PRO A 228 15.10 -23.11 20.08
C PRO A 228 14.13 -24.05 20.82
N PRO A 229 14.21 -25.38 20.60
CA PRO A 229 13.33 -26.34 21.28
C PRO A 229 13.32 -26.28 22.80
N LYS A 230 14.46 -25.92 23.40
CA LYS A 230 14.58 -25.73 24.86
C LYS A 230 13.73 -24.56 25.38
N TYR A 231 13.48 -23.54 24.58
CA TYR A 231 12.71 -22.34 24.94
C TYR A 231 11.31 -22.33 24.34
N MET A 232 10.90 -23.38 23.63
CA MET A 232 9.51 -23.60 23.21
C MET A 232 8.62 -24.02 24.39
N ASP A 233 8.80 -23.43 25.56
CA ASP A 233 8.02 -23.67 26.77
C ASP A 233 7.69 -22.35 27.48
N ALA A 234 6.43 -22.18 27.85
CA ALA A 234 5.93 -20.92 28.39
C ALA A 234 6.54 -20.59 29.76
N ALA A 235 6.79 -21.60 30.60
CA ALA A 235 7.40 -21.39 31.92
C ALA A 235 8.84 -20.86 31.80
N ARG A 236 9.61 -21.37 30.83
CA ARG A 236 10.98 -20.89 30.57
C ARG A 236 10.99 -19.48 29.99
N LEU A 237 10.07 -19.16 29.08
CA LEU A 237 9.96 -17.80 28.54
C LEU A 237 9.61 -16.77 29.64
N ARG A 238 8.74 -17.12 30.58
CA ARG A 238 8.47 -16.27 31.76
C ARG A 238 9.72 -16.07 32.61
N LYS A 239 10.53 -17.11 32.83
CA LYS A 239 11.82 -16.96 33.55
C LYS A 239 12.83 -16.08 32.80
N VAL A 240 12.82 -16.09 31.47
CA VAL A 240 13.75 -15.28 30.66
C VAL A 240 13.41 -13.79 30.71
N PHE A 241 12.13 -13.44 30.68
CA PHE A 241 11.69 -12.04 30.61
C PHE A 241 11.19 -11.47 31.95
N GLY A 242 11.13 -12.29 33.00
CA GLY A 242 10.71 -11.89 34.34
C GLY A 242 9.21 -11.69 34.51
N ASP A 243 8.84 -10.97 35.57
CA ASP A 243 7.45 -10.80 36.02
C ASP A 243 6.62 -9.84 35.13
N THR A 244 7.27 -9.17 34.17
CA THR A 244 6.60 -8.29 33.19
C THR A 244 5.73 -9.05 32.18
N VAL A 245 5.91 -10.38 32.07
CA VAL A 245 5.19 -11.21 31.12
C VAL A 245 3.79 -11.53 31.63
N LYS A 246 2.77 -11.10 30.89
CA LYS A 246 1.37 -11.39 31.18
C LYS A 246 0.93 -12.72 30.56
N ASN A 247 1.05 -12.86 29.24
CA ASN A 247 0.63 -14.06 28.50
C ASN A 247 1.71 -14.53 27.52
N VAL A 248 1.73 -15.84 27.27
CA VAL A 248 2.66 -16.46 26.31
C VAL A 248 1.87 -17.41 25.41
N TRP A 249 1.95 -17.20 24.09
CA TRP A 249 1.36 -18.09 23.10
C TRP A 249 2.46 -18.75 22.26
N ILE A 250 2.49 -20.08 22.31
CA ILE A 250 3.37 -20.89 21.49
C ILE A 250 2.48 -21.61 20.47
N PRO A 251 2.42 -21.12 19.23
CA PRO A 251 1.57 -21.72 18.21
C PRO A 251 2.05 -23.13 17.86
N ARG A 252 1.09 -23.95 17.43
CA ARG A 252 1.32 -25.33 17.01
C ARG A 252 1.05 -25.47 15.53
N ASP A 253 1.64 -26.50 14.95
CA ASP A 253 1.37 -26.87 13.57
C ASP A 253 -0.09 -27.35 13.45
N THR A 254 -0.85 -26.63 12.63
CA THR A 254 -2.28 -26.84 12.38
C THR A 254 -2.58 -27.09 10.90
N SER A 255 -1.59 -27.50 10.07
CA SER A 255 -1.82 -27.73 8.62
C SER A 255 -2.98 -28.66 8.32
N ASP A 256 -3.09 -29.75 9.08
CA ASP A 256 -4.12 -30.76 8.86
C ASP A 256 -5.50 -30.20 9.25
N LEU A 257 -5.54 -29.38 10.30
CA LEU A 257 -6.75 -28.67 10.72
C LEU A 257 -7.16 -27.61 9.71
N GLU A 258 -6.20 -26.87 9.14
CA GLU A 258 -6.40 -25.90 8.07
C GLU A 258 -7.04 -26.56 6.85
N GLY A 259 -6.51 -27.70 6.41
CA GLY A 259 -7.08 -28.48 5.32
C GLY A 259 -8.54 -28.88 5.58
N LEU A 260 -8.85 -29.39 6.77
CA LEU A 260 -10.20 -29.82 7.14
C LEU A 260 -11.19 -28.66 7.31
N VAL A 261 -10.77 -27.55 7.92
CA VAL A 261 -11.60 -26.35 8.07
C VAL A 261 -11.89 -25.74 6.71
N LYS A 262 -10.89 -25.64 5.83
CA LYS A 262 -11.05 -25.19 4.45
C LYS A 262 -12.01 -26.09 3.68
N GLU A 263 -11.87 -27.41 3.78
CA GLU A 263 -12.78 -28.36 3.14
C GLU A 263 -14.22 -28.20 3.67
N ARG A 264 -14.39 -27.99 4.99
CA ARG A 264 -15.71 -27.76 5.60
C ARG A 264 -16.36 -26.48 5.05
N ASP A 265 -15.61 -25.40 4.98
CA ASP A 265 -16.14 -24.09 4.54
C ASP A 265 -16.46 -24.10 3.02
N GLU A 266 -15.63 -24.79 2.21
CA GLU A 266 -15.93 -25.06 0.81
C GLU A 266 -17.17 -25.94 0.65
N THR A 267 -17.31 -26.98 1.47
CA THR A 267 -18.48 -27.88 1.46
C THR A 267 -19.75 -27.13 1.87
N ALA A 268 -19.69 -26.24 2.86
CA ALA A 268 -20.79 -25.36 3.25
C ALA A 268 -21.19 -24.40 2.12
N THR A 269 -20.22 -23.87 1.38
CA THR A 269 -20.48 -23.06 0.17
C THR A 269 -21.14 -23.89 -0.93
N ARG A 270 -20.77 -25.16 -1.09
CA ARG A 270 -21.42 -26.08 -2.05
C ARG A 270 -22.86 -26.42 -1.62
N LEU A 271 -23.09 -26.65 -0.32
CA LEU A 271 -24.42 -26.86 0.25
C LEU A 271 -25.32 -25.65 -0.03
N GLU A 272 -24.87 -24.43 0.29
CA GLU A 272 -25.61 -23.19 0.04
C GLU A 272 -26.05 -23.07 -1.44
N ARG A 273 -25.12 -23.29 -2.38
CA ARG A 273 -25.45 -23.23 -3.82
C ARG A 273 -26.46 -24.31 -4.23
N ALA A 274 -26.37 -25.50 -3.64
CA ALA A 274 -27.29 -26.59 -3.95
C ALA A 274 -28.70 -26.31 -3.41
N GLU A 275 -28.82 -25.79 -2.19
CA GLU A 275 -30.11 -25.39 -1.60
C GLU A 275 -30.76 -24.26 -2.40
N ILE A 276 -29.99 -23.23 -2.76
CA ILE A 276 -30.49 -22.12 -3.57
C ILE A 276 -31.01 -22.62 -4.93
N ARG A 277 -30.28 -23.55 -5.55
CA ARG A 277 -30.70 -24.16 -6.82
C ARG A 277 -32.01 -24.94 -6.65
N LEU A 278 -32.16 -25.70 -5.57
CA LEU A 278 -33.38 -26.43 -5.26
C LEU A 278 -34.58 -25.47 -5.09
N ILE A 279 -34.41 -24.43 -4.28
CA ILE A 279 -35.43 -23.41 -4.01
C ILE A 279 -35.86 -22.71 -5.32
N LYS A 280 -34.90 -22.30 -6.15
CA LYS A 280 -35.20 -21.67 -7.45
C LYS A 280 -35.96 -22.61 -8.39
N MET A 281 -35.53 -23.86 -8.50
CA MET A 281 -36.21 -24.84 -9.36
C MET A 281 -37.66 -25.08 -8.89
N ALA A 282 -37.90 -25.11 -7.57
CA ALA A 282 -39.21 -25.42 -7.02
C ALA A 282 -40.16 -24.27 -7.27
N ASN A 283 -39.71 -23.04 -7.00
CA ASN A 283 -40.51 -21.84 -7.24
C ASN A 283 -40.72 -21.55 -8.73
N GLN A 284 -39.76 -21.90 -9.60
CA GLN A 284 -39.98 -21.79 -11.05
C GLN A 284 -41.13 -22.71 -11.52
N ARG A 285 -41.17 -23.96 -11.03
CA ARG A 285 -42.26 -24.89 -11.37
C ARG A 285 -43.58 -24.49 -10.76
N ARG A 286 -43.57 -24.07 -9.49
CA ARG A 286 -44.72 -23.47 -8.85
C ARG A 286 -45.27 -22.30 -9.67
N ASN A 287 -44.44 -21.30 -9.98
CA ASN A 287 -44.87 -20.12 -10.71
C ASN A 287 -45.37 -20.46 -12.12
N LYS A 288 -44.81 -21.49 -12.77
CA LYS A 288 -45.33 -22.03 -14.02
C LYS A 288 -46.73 -22.63 -13.84
N GLN A 289 -46.93 -23.50 -12.86
CA GLN A 289 -48.24 -24.10 -12.57
C GLN A 289 -49.29 -23.04 -12.18
N PHE A 290 -48.92 -22.03 -11.39
CA PHE A 290 -49.82 -20.92 -11.05
C PHE A 290 -50.20 -20.09 -12.30
N LYS A 291 -49.26 -19.85 -13.22
CA LYS A 291 -49.55 -19.17 -14.49
C LYS A 291 -50.43 -20.00 -15.40
N ASP A 292 -50.14 -21.30 -15.53
CA ASP A 292 -50.92 -22.22 -16.34
C ASP A 292 -52.35 -22.36 -15.78
N ALA A 293 -52.50 -22.42 -14.45
CA ALA A 293 -53.80 -22.43 -13.78
C ALA A 293 -54.57 -21.10 -13.95
N MET A 294 -53.88 -19.95 -13.87
CA MET A 294 -54.50 -18.64 -14.09
C MET A 294 -54.89 -18.42 -15.56
N ALA A 295 -54.09 -18.93 -16.51
CA ALA A 295 -54.44 -18.95 -17.93
C ALA A 295 -55.65 -19.86 -18.20
N ALA A 296 -55.72 -21.02 -17.55
CA ALA A 296 -56.89 -21.91 -17.64
C ALA A 296 -58.15 -21.28 -17.03
N ALA A 297 -58.03 -20.59 -15.89
CA ALA A 297 -59.14 -19.90 -15.24
C ALA A 297 -59.66 -18.68 -16.02
N SER A 298 -58.77 -17.98 -16.74
CA SER A 298 -59.16 -16.85 -17.61
C SER A 298 -59.65 -17.27 -19.00
N ALA A 299 -59.41 -18.52 -19.40
CA ALA A 299 -59.91 -19.10 -20.64
C ALA A 299 -61.27 -19.82 -20.50
N ALA A 300 -61.82 -19.92 -19.28
CA ALA A 300 -63.13 -20.50 -19.03
C ALA A 300 -64.22 -19.40 -19.09
N PRO A 301 -65.22 -19.47 -20.00
CA PRO A 301 -66.35 -18.55 -20.00
C PRO A 301 -67.31 -18.88 -18.84
N GLU A 302 -67.88 -17.84 -18.23
CA GLU A 302 -68.95 -17.96 -17.24
C GLU A 302 -70.13 -18.76 -17.81
N ALA A 303 -70.41 -19.93 -17.24
CA ALA A 303 -71.69 -20.60 -17.40
C ALA A 303 -72.10 -21.32 -16.12
N VAL A 304 -73.36 -21.11 -15.77
CA VAL A 304 -74.04 -21.39 -14.52
C VAL A 304 -74.55 -22.85 -14.46
N SER A 305 -74.55 -23.40 -13.23
CA SER A 305 -75.36 -24.50 -12.67
C SER A 305 -75.38 -25.89 -13.34
N SER A 306 -74.95 -26.92 -12.61
CA SER A 306 -75.80 -27.90 -11.88
C SER A 306 -75.06 -29.24 -11.67
N PRO A 307 -75.28 -29.98 -10.55
CA PRO A 307 -74.57 -31.24 -10.29
C PRO A 307 -75.45 -32.44 -10.66
N THR A 308 -74.95 -33.37 -11.46
CA THR A 308 -75.53 -34.72 -11.50
C THR A 308 -74.48 -35.78 -11.79
N SER A 309 -74.50 -36.78 -10.92
CA SER A 309 -73.78 -38.04 -10.97
C SER A 309 -74.19 -38.93 -12.14
N SER A 310 -73.25 -39.62 -12.78
CA SER A 310 -73.33 -41.07 -12.99
C SER A 310 -72.11 -41.63 -13.72
N ARG A 311 -71.80 -42.86 -13.33
CA ARG A 311 -70.71 -43.77 -13.69
C ARG A 311 -70.98 -44.43 -15.05
N GLY A 312 -69.95 -44.63 -15.88
CA GLY A 312 -70.05 -45.43 -17.10
C GLY A 312 -68.70 -45.55 -17.84
N SER A 313 -68.25 -46.78 -18.03
CA SER A 313 -67.06 -47.22 -18.76
C SER A 313 -67.31 -47.30 -20.27
N ASP A 314 -66.37 -46.83 -21.10
CA ASP A 314 -65.59 -47.65 -22.05
C ASP A 314 -64.84 -46.79 -23.11
N GLN A 315 -63.84 -47.45 -23.69
CA GLN A 315 -62.68 -46.98 -24.43
C GLN A 315 -62.95 -46.17 -25.71
N SER A 316 -62.09 -45.17 -25.97
CA SER A 316 -61.56 -44.89 -27.32
C SER A 316 -60.23 -44.13 -27.20
N GLU A 317 -59.27 -44.57 -28.03
CA GLU A 317 -57.93 -44.02 -28.17
C GLU A 317 -57.94 -42.66 -28.90
N ASP A 318 -56.82 -41.94 -28.76
CA ASP A 318 -56.34 -40.79 -29.53
C ASP A 318 -56.72 -39.36 -29.07
N ALA A 319 -55.86 -38.80 -28.20
CA ALA A 319 -55.25 -37.48 -28.40
C ALA A 319 -54.15 -37.18 -27.34
N GLU A 320 -52.92 -37.39 -27.78
CA GLU A 320 -51.66 -36.81 -27.34
C GLU A 320 -51.74 -35.41 -26.66
N LYS A 321 -51.51 -35.34 -25.34
CA LYS A 321 -50.70 -34.32 -24.58
C LYS A 321 -51.07 -34.31 -23.10
N GLY A 322 -50.31 -35.07 -22.31
CA GLY A 322 -50.27 -34.97 -20.86
C GLY A 322 -49.12 -35.83 -20.36
N TYR A 323 -48.07 -35.20 -19.86
CA TYR A 323 -46.84 -35.91 -19.46
C TYR A 323 -47.16 -37.01 -18.42
N PRO A 324 -46.75 -38.26 -18.67
CA PRO A 324 -47.03 -39.37 -17.77
C PRO A 324 -46.11 -39.31 -16.55
N HIS A 325 -46.71 -39.37 -15.35
CA HIS A 325 -46.03 -39.90 -14.19
C HIS A 325 -45.75 -41.38 -14.43
N HIS A 326 -44.57 -41.70 -14.97
CA HIS A 326 -44.01 -43.05 -14.84
C HIS A 326 -42.89 -43.03 -13.81
N GLU A 327 -43.31 -43.47 -12.63
CA GLU A 327 -42.50 -43.90 -11.51
C GLU A 327 -41.62 -45.09 -11.95
N ASN A 328 -40.33 -44.83 -12.07
CA ASN A 328 -39.28 -45.83 -11.86
C ASN A 328 -38.00 -45.08 -11.48
N THR A 329 -37.89 -44.75 -10.19
CA THR A 329 -36.61 -44.43 -9.57
C THR A 329 -36.60 -45.09 -8.20
N MET A 330 -35.95 -46.25 -8.09
CA MET A 330 -35.72 -46.95 -6.83
C MET A 330 -34.82 -46.12 -5.89
N LEU A 331 -35.39 -45.11 -5.26
CA LEU A 331 -34.94 -44.50 -4.02
C LEU A 331 -36.20 -44.29 -3.18
N PRO A 332 -36.21 -44.69 -1.90
CA PRO A 332 -37.38 -44.53 -1.05
C PRO A 332 -37.78 -43.06 -1.04
N ASP A 333 -39.07 -42.88 -1.28
CA ASP A 333 -39.81 -41.63 -1.22
C ASP A 333 -39.30 -40.77 -0.06
N VAL A 334 -38.93 -39.52 -0.34
CA VAL A 334 -38.64 -38.56 0.74
C VAL A 334 -39.99 -38.04 1.22
N ASN A 335 -40.78 -38.94 1.82
CA ASN A 335 -42.12 -38.68 2.32
C ASN A 335 -42.08 -37.43 3.20
N GLY A 336 -42.73 -36.36 2.75
CA GLY A 336 -42.91 -35.12 3.51
C GLY A 336 -42.00 -33.95 3.16
N SER A 337 -41.18 -33.99 2.09
CA SER A 337 -40.48 -32.78 1.62
C SER A 337 -41.41 -31.84 0.83
N VAL A 338 -41.49 -30.57 1.23
CA VAL A 338 -42.25 -29.50 0.53
C VAL A 338 -41.75 -29.33 -0.90
N ALA A 339 -40.44 -29.51 -1.14
CA ALA A 339 -39.87 -29.46 -2.49
C ALA A 339 -40.37 -30.59 -3.41
N ALA A 340 -40.72 -31.75 -2.85
CA ALA A 340 -41.19 -32.92 -3.61
C ALA A 340 -42.56 -32.68 -4.26
N GLN A 341 -43.35 -31.71 -3.77
CA GLN A 341 -44.60 -31.28 -4.40
C GLN A 341 -44.38 -30.68 -5.80
N TRP A 342 -43.20 -30.08 -6.03
CA TRP A 342 -42.90 -29.34 -7.26
C TRP A 342 -41.82 -29.99 -8.12
N ILE A 343 -40.94 -30.82 -7.54
CA ILE A 343 -39.77 -31.41 -8.20
C ILE A 343 -39.66 -32.89 -7.83
N GLY A 344 -39.42 -33.76 -8.81
CA GLY A 344 -39.14 -35.18 -8.56
C GLY A 344 -37.77 -35.42 -7.88
N ALA A 345 -37.64 -36.49 -7.11
CA ALA A 345 -36.38 -36.84 -6.42
C ALA A 345 -35.18 -36.98 -7.39
N SER A 346 -35.44 -37.43 -8.62
CA SER A 346 -34.46 -37.58 -9.70
C SER A 346 -34.03 -36.25 -10.34
N GLU A 347 -34.57 -35.12 -9.93
CA GLU A 347 -34.21 -33.79 -10.45
C GLU A 347 -33.53 -32.92 -9.38
N ARG A 348 -33.49 -33.39 -8.12
CA ARG A 348 -32.78 -32.72 -7.03
C ARG A 348 -31.29 -32.49 -7.39
N PRO A 349 -30.68 -31.36 -6.99
CA PRO A 349 -29.29 -31.05 -7.32
C PRO A 349 -28.32 -32.19 -6.99
N TYR A 350 -27.71 -32.78 -8.02
CA TYR A 350 -26.78 -33.90 -7.87
C TYR A 350 -25.39 -33.55 -8.38
N HIS A 351 -24.39 -34.27 -7.91
CA HIS A 351 -23.05 -34.27 -8.47
C HIS A 351 -22.53 -35.70 -8.56
N ARG A 352 -21.41 -35.88 -9.26
CA ARG A 352 -20.76 -37.18 -9.51
C ARG A 352 -19.34 -37.12 -8.96
N PRO A 353 -19.14 -37.42 -7.67
CA PRO A 353 -17.81 -37.34 -7.09
C PRO A 353 -16.91 -38.44 -7.67
N LEU A 354 -15.67 -38.06 -7.99
CA LEU A 354 -14.61 -38.97 -8.45
C LEU A 354 -14.41 -40.15 -7.48
N ALA A 355 -14.42 -39.86 -6.18
CA ALA A 355 -14.25 -40.86 -5.12
C ALA A 355 -15.36 -41.93 -5.08
N ASN A 356 -16.50 -41.70 -5.73
CA ASN A 356 -17.59 -42.67 -5.84
C ASN A 356 -17.72 -43.20 -7.28
N PHE A 357 -16.60 -43.27 -8.02
CA PHE A 357 -16.58 -43.73 -9.42
C PHE A 357 -17.61 -43.02 -10.30
N PHE A 358 -17.76 -41.71 -10.13
CA PHE A 358 -18.75 -40.89 -10.85
C PHE A 358 -20.22 -41.30 -10.67
N ARG A 359 -20.54 -42.13 -9.67
CA ARG A 359 -21.93 -42.45 -9.34
C ARG A 359 -22.68 -41.20 -8.90
N ARG A 360 -23.94 -41.10 -9.32
CA ARG A 360 -24.81 -39.97 -9.00
C ARG A 360 -25.12 -39.95 -7.50
N VAL A 361 -24.89 -38.81 -6.85
CA VAL A 361 -25.23 -38.59 -5.44
C VAL A 361 -25.99 -37.27 -5.30
N ASP A 362 -27.03 -37.26 -4.45
CA ASP A 362 -27.70 -36.03 -4.03
C ASP A 362 -26.70 -35.13 -3.29
N THR A 363 -26.49 -33.93 -3.82
CA THR A 363 -25.52 -32.97 -3.32
C THR A 363 -25.89 -32.47 -1.93
N ILE A 364 -27.19 -32.26 -1.67
CA ILE A 364 -27.65 -31.71 -0.38
C ILE A 364 -27.43 -32.74 0.73
N LYS A 365 -27.92 -33.96 0.54
CA LYS A 365 -27.71 -35.06 1.48
C LYS A 365 -26.22 -35.35 1.71
N TRP A 366 -25.44 -35.41 0.63
CA TRP A 366 -24.00 -35.68 0.72
C TRP A 366 -23.25 -34.58 1.47
N THR A 367 -23.48 -33.30 1.14
CA THR A 367 -22.79 -32.17 1.79
C THR A 367 -23.14 -32.05 3.28
N ARG A 368 -24.41 -32.25 3.67
CA ARG A 368 -24.83 -32.32 5.08
C ARG A 368 -24.06 -33.41 5.84
N ASN A 369 -24.04 -34.63 5.30
CA ASN A 369 -23.31 -35.74 5.91
C ASN A 369 -21.80 -35.47 5.99
N ARG A 370 -21.22 -34.86 4.95
CA ARG A 370 -19.80 -34.49 4.90
C ARG A 370 -19.46 -33.42 5.94
N ILE A 371 -20.27 -32.37 6.07
CA ILE A 371 -20.07 -31.31 7.09
C ILE A 371 -20.16 -31.90 8.50
N LYS A 372 -21.11 -32.82 8.76
CA LYS A 372 -21.21 -33.51 10.05
C LYS A 372 -19.93 -34.30 10.37
N ALA A 373 -19.40 -35.05 9.39
CA ALA A 373 -18.16 -35.81 9.54
C ALA A 373 -16.94 -34.90 9.76
N LEU A 374 -16.79 -33.85 8.95
CA LEU A 374 -15.71 -32.87 9.06
C LEU A 374 -15.75 -32.15 10.41
N THR A 375 -16.93 -31.74 10.88
CA THR A 375 -17.08 -31.06 12.17
C THR A 375 -16.65 -31.96 13.34
N LYS A 376 -16.98 -33.26 13.29
CA LYS A 376 -16.50 -34.23 14.28
C LYS A 376 -14.96 -34.34 14.27
N GLN A 377 -14.35 -34.40 13.09
CA GLN A 377 -12.88 -34.46 12.93
C GLN A 377 -12.19 -33.18 13.41
N ILE A 378 -12.69 -32.01 12.99
CA ILE A 378 -12.21 -30.68 13.41
C ILE A 378 -12.28 -30.55 14.94
N ASN A 379 -13.41 -30.91 15.54
CA ASN A 379 -13.56 -30.83 17.01
C ASN A 379 -12.69 -31.86 17.74
N LYS A 380 -12.36 -33.00 17.13
CA LYS A 380 -11.38 -33.95 17.68
C LYS A 380 -9.98 -33.32 17.69
N LEU A 381 -9.54 -32.77 16.56
CA LEU A 381 -8.22 -32.12 16.45
C LEU A 381 -8.11 -30.88 17.34
N ARG A 382 -9.11 -29.99 17.34
CA ARG A 382 -9.15 -28.82 18.24
C ARG A 382 -9.00 -29.24 19.71
N ARG A 383 -9.70 -30.30 20.13
CA ARG A 383 -9.55 -30.85 21.49
C ARG A 383 -8.15 -31.41 21.75
N GLY A 384 -7.55 -32.11 20.79
CA GLY A 384 -6.17 -32.59 20.87
C GLY A 384 -5.18 -31.44 21.07
N PHE A 385 -5.28 -30.39 20.26
CA PHE A 385 -4.43 -29.19 20.41
C PHE A 385 -4.61 -28.50 21.77
N LEU A 386 -5.84 -28.43 22.29
CA LEU A 386 -6.10 -27.89 23.63
C LEU A 386 -5.50 -28.75 24.75
N LYS A 387 -5.37 -30.07 24.55
CA LYS A 387 -4.63 -30.98 25.44
C LYS A 387 -3.11 -30.87 25.28
N GLY A 388 -2.64 -30.11 24.29
CA GLY A 388 -1.22 -29.91 24.02
C GLY A 388 -0.61 -30.94 23.07
N GLU A 389 -1.42 -31.69 22.32
CA GLU A 389 -0.97 -32.55 21.23
C GLU A 389 -0.48 -31.71 20.02
N GLY A 390 0.33 -32.31 19.15
CA GLY A 390 0.85 -31.66 17.94
C GLY A 390 2.18 -30.92 18.13
N ARG A 391 2.91 -30.72 17.03
CA ARG A 391 4.25 -30.11 17.00
C ARG A 391 4.16 -28.60 17.30
N ARG A 392 5.02 -28.10 18.19
CA ARG A 392 5.19 -26.66 18.44
C ARG A 392 5.95 -26.01 17.28
N LEU A 393 5.51 -24.83 16.84
CA LEU A 393 6.24 -24.03 15.86
C LEU A 393 7.43 -23.35 16.54
N PRO A 394 8.54 -23.11 15.82
CA PRO A 394 9.71 -22.38 16.35
C PRO A 394 9.43 -20.87 16.44
N ALA A 395 8.30 -20.48 17.03
CA ALA A 395 7.85 -19.12 17.21
C ALA A 395 7.14 -18.98 18.56
N ALA A 396 7.24 -17.80 19.19
CA ALA A 396 6.53 -17.51 20.43
C ALA A 396 6.06 -16.05 20.44
N PHE A 397 4.81 -15.83 20.83
CA PHE A 397 4.26 -14.51 21.10
C PHE A 397 4.23 -14.30 22.61
N VAL A 398 4.79 -13.19 23.07
CA VAL A 398 4.88 -12.85 24.50
C VAL A 398 4.21 -11.49 24.70
N GLU A 399 3.10 -11.46 25.45
CA GLU A 399 2.42 -10.23 25.90
C GLU A 399 3.02 -9.77 27.22
N PHE A 400 3.30 -8.47 27.28
CA PHE A 400 3.81 -7.78 28.46
C PHE A 400 2.73 -6.92 29.12
N SER A 401 2.95 -6.54 30.38
CA SER A 401 2.11 -5.62 31.16
C SER A 401 1.86 -4.29 30.44
N SER A 402 2.95 -3.67 29.97
CA SER A 402 2.96 -2.35 29.33
C SER A 402 3.62 -2.38 27.95
N GLN A 403 3.34 -1.37 27.12
CA GLN A 403 4.05 -1.20 25.83
C GLN A 403 5.55 -0.95 26.06
N ALA A 404 5.87 -0.17 27.10
CA ALA A 404 7.25 0.08 27.48
C ALA A 404 8.00 -1.24 27.74
N ASP A 405 7.43 -2.16 28.53
CA ASP A 405 8.06 -3.46 28.80
C ASP A 405 8.22 -4.33 27.54
N ALA A 406 7.25 -4.29 26.63
CA ALA A 406 7.34 -4.98 25.35
C ALA A 406 8.49 -4.43 24.49
N GLU A 407 8.63 -3.10 24.40
CA GLU A 407 9.73 -2.44 23.69
C GLU A 407 11.09 -2.77 24.35
N ARG A 408 11.15 -2.84 25.68
CA ARG A 408 12.36 -3.29 26.40
C ARG A 408 12.75 -4.70 25.98
N ALA A 409 11.83 -5.64 25.98
CA ALA A 409 12.09 -7.04 25.58
C ALA A 409 12.44 -7.19 24.09
N TYR A 410 11.90 -6.30 23.23
CA TYR A 410 12.22 -6.26 21.82
C TYR A 410 13.67 -5.77 21.57
N GLN A 411 14.12 -4.77 22.33
CA GLN A 411 15.43 -4.16 22.19
C GLN A 411 16.55 -4.95 22.89
N THR A 412 16.28 -5.60 24.02
CA THR A 412 17.28 -6.41 24.76
C THR A 412 17.57 -7.74 24.06
N LEU A 413 18.83 -8.18 24.06
CA LEU A 413 19.21 -9.47 23.45
C LEU A 413 18.59 -10.64 24.21
N ALA A 414 17.74 -11.43 23.56
CA ALA A 414 17.00 -12.52 24.20
C ALA A 414 17.78 -13.84 24.32
N HIS A 415 18.80 -14.06 23.48
CA HIS A 415 19.52 -15.33 23.41
C HIS A 415 21.00 -15.12 23.05
N ASN A 416 21.88 -15.95 23.59
CA ASN A 416 23.34 -15.85 23.41
C ASN A 416 23.84 -16.32 22.03
N ARG A 417 23.18 -17.32 21.42
CA ARG A 417 23.53 -17.80 20.06
C ARG A 417 22.95 -16.90 18.97
N PRO A 418 23.69 -16.66 17.88
CA PRO A 418 23.20 -15.88 16.75
C PRO A 418 21.99 -16.55 16.10
N LEU A 419 21.12 -15.73 15.51
CA LEU A 419 19.96 -16.14 14.69
C LEU A 419 18.90 -17.01 15.41
N HIS A 420 19.00 -17.17 16.72
CA HIS A 420 18.00 -17.80 17.56
C HIS A 420 17.18 -16.73 18.29
N MET A 421 15.87 -16.94 18.43
CA MET A 421 14.93 -15.92 18.91
C MET A 421 15.03 -14.60 18.11
N SER A 422 15.44 -14.70 16.84
CA SER A 422 15.67 -13.60 15.91
C SER A 422 15.27 -14.05 14.49
N PRO A 423 14.62 -13.20 13.68
CA PRO A 423 14.20 -11.82 13.97
C PRO A 423 13.03 -11.73 14.96
N ARG A 424 12.93 -10.57 15.61
CA ARG A 424 11.86 -10.21 16.54
C ARG A 424 10.96 -9.17 15.88
N TYR A 425 9.68 -9.15 16.22
CA TYR A 425 8.72 -8.19 15.68
C TYR A 425 7.77 -7.74 16.78
N ILE A 426 7.53 -6.43 16.87
CA ILE A 426 6.54 -5.86 17.79
C ILE A 426 5.34 -5.36 17.02
N GLY A 427 4.15 -5.48 17.62
CA GLY A 427 2.97 -4.86 17.05
C GLY A 427 2.41 -5.53 15.80
N MET A 428 2.55 -6.84 15.73
CA MET A 428 1.80 -7.60 14.74
C MET A 428 0.39 -7.84 15.24
N ARG A 429 -0.60 -7.45 14.43
CA ARG A 429 -1.99 -7.79 14.69
C ARG A 429 -2.24 -9.25 14.32
N PRO A 430 -3.07 -10.00 15.08
CA PRO A 430 -3.36 -11.40 14.78
C PRO A 430 -3.90 -11.66 13.36
N ASP A 431 -4.66 -10.72 12.79
CA ASP A 431 -5.22 -10.81 11.44
C ASP A 431 -4.19 -10.65 10.31
N GLU A 432 -3.00 -10.13 10.61
CA GLU A 432 -1.93 -9.90 9.63
C GLU A 432 -0.89 -11.02 9.58
N ILE A 433 -0.97 -12.00 10.49
CA ILE A 433 0.05 -13.04 10.64
C ILE A 433 -0.01 -14.04 9.49
N VAL A 434 1.14 -14.29 8.88
CA VAL A 434 1.34 -15.34 7.87
C VAL A 434 1.87 -16.59 8.56
N TRP A 435 0.96 -17.46 9.01
CA TRP A 435 1.26 -18.65 9.81
C TRP A 435 2.23 -19.63 9.14
N SER A 436 2.18 -19.76 7.82
CA SER A 436 3.11 -20.59 7.05
C SER A 436 4.57 -20.16 7.23
N SER A 437 4.83 -18.86 7.41
CA SER A 437 6.17 -18.29 7.59
C SER A 437 6.77 -18.57 8.97
N LEU A 438 5.94 -18.83 9.99
CA LEU A 438 6.39 -19.11 11.35
C LEU A 438 6.93 -20.53 11.54
N ARG A 439 6.72 -21.40 10.55
CA ARG A 439 7.20 -22.81 10.56
C ARG A 439 8.70 -22.92 10.29
N MET A 440 9.28 -21.94 9.63
CA MET A 440 10.65 -21.98 9.12
C MET A 440 11.68 -21.92 10.24
N GLN A 441 12.70 -22.76 10.14
CA GLN A 441 13.90 -22.65 10.97
C GLN A 441 14.83 -21.53 10.49
N TRP A 442 15.84 -21.18 11.29
CA TRP A 442 16.75 -20.06 10.99
C TRP A 442 17.51 -20.25 9.66
N LEU A 443 18.01 -21.47 9.38
CA LEU A 443 18.77 -21.75 8.15
C LEU A 443 17.87 -21.73 6.91
N GLU A 444 16.71 -22.40 6.99
CA GLU A 444 15.71 -22.40 5.92
C GLU A 444 15.27 -20.98 5.55
N ARG A 445 15.06 -20.13 6.55
CA ARG A 445 14.71 -18.71 6.36
C ARG A 445 15.80 -17.94 5.63
N ILE A 446 17.08 -18.14 5.97
CA ILE A 446 18.20 -17.46 5.30
C ILE A 446 18.33 -17.91 3.85
N VAL A 447 18.35 -19.23 3.61
CA VAL A 447 18.51 -19.79 2.27
C VAL A 447 17.37 -19.35 1.36
N ARG A 448 16.11 -19.46 1.81
CA ARG A 448 14.95 -18.98 1.04
C ARG A 448 14.97 -17.47 0.84
N GLY A 449 15.35 -16.71 1.86
CA GLY A 449 15.49 -15.25 1.76
C GLY A 449 16.49 -14.83 0.68
N PHE A 450 17.66 -15.47 0.64
CA PHE A 450 18.67 -15.22 -0.40
C PHE A 450 18.20 -15.68 -1.78
N MET A 451 17.66 -16.90 -1.88
CA MET A 451 17.13 -17.46 -3.11
C MET A 451 16.05 -16.57 -3.74
N MET A 452 15.09 -16.08 -2.95
CA MET A 452 14.02 -15.23 -3.45
C MET A 452 14.53 -13.85 -3.89
N ARG A 453 15.53 -13.27 -3.20
CA ARG A 453 16.17 -12.02 -3.64
C ARG A 453 16.92 -12.20 -4.97
N ALA A 454 17.61 -13.33 -5.14
CA ALA A 454 18.28 -13.67 -6.40
C ALA A 454 17.29 -13.86 -7.55
N ILE A 455 16.18 -14.59 -7.32
CA ILE A 455 15.11 -14.76 -8.32
C ILE A 455 14.52 -13.40 -8.71
N ILE A 456 14.26 -12.52 -7.75
CA ILE A 456 13.74 -11.17 -8.03
C ILE A 456 14.74 -10.35 -8.85
N ALA A 457 16.03 -10.38 -8.51
CA ALA A 457 17.07 -9.67 -9.27
C ALA A 457 17.14 -10.16 -10.72
N ALA A 458 17.14 -11.49 -10.93
CA ALA A 458 17.09 -12.07 -12.27
C ALA A 458 15.80 -11.68 -13.02
N ALA A 459 14.65 -11.73 -12.34
CA ALA A 459 13.38 -11.32 -12.94
C ALA A 459 13.38 -9.84 -13.35
N ILE A 460 13.99 -8.95 -12.57
CA ILE A 460 14.12 -7.53 -12.91
C ILE A 460 14.99 -7.35 -14.17
N ILE A 461 16.13 -8.04 -14.27
CA ILE A 461 17.03 -7.91 -15.42
C ILE A 461 16.38 -8.46 -16.70
N PHE A 462 15.77 -9.65 -16.62
CA PHE A 462 15.21 -10.35 -17.78
C PHE A 462 13.73 -10.01 -18.06
N TRP A 463 13.13 -9.03 -17.39
CA TRP A 463 11.72 -8.65 -17.63
C TRP A 463 11.48 -8.03 -19.01
N SER A 464 12.54 -7.54 -19.65
CA SER A 464 12.47 -7.05 -21.03
C SER A 464 12.08 -8.15 -22.02
N LEU A 465 12.40 -9.43 -21.76
CA LEU A 465 12.03 -10.55 -22.64
C LEU A 465 10.50 -10.73 -22.74
N PRO A 466 9.76 -10.94 -21.64
CA PRO A 466 8.30 -11.03 -21.68
C PRO A 466 7.64 -9.80 -22.30
N SER A 467 8.20 -8.62 -22.02
CA SER A 467 7.68 -7.35 -22.52
C SER A 467 7.93 -7.19 -24.03
N ALA A 468 9.09 -7.61 -24.53
CA ALA A 468 9.41 -7.64 -25.96
C ALA A 468 8.53 -8.66 -26.71
N PHE A 469 8.24 -9.81 -26.10
CA PHE A 469 7.31 -10.79 -26.67
C PHE A 469 5.90 -10.22 -26.84
N VAL A 470 5.38 -9.51 -25.83
CA VAL A 470 4.11 -8.78 -25.95
C VAL A 470 4.20 -7.66 -26.99
N GLY A 471 5.34 -6.97 -27.05
CA GLY A 471 5.64 -5.97 -28.07
C GLY A 471 5.58 -6.53 -29.50
N ALA A 472 6.07 -7.75 -29.73
CA ALA A 472 6.04 -8.40 -31.04
C ALA A 472 4.63 -8.63 -31.58
N ILE A 473 3.61 -8.76 -30.71
CA ILE A 473 2.18 -8.85 -31.11
C ILE A 473 1.74 -7.62 -31.92
N SER A 474 2.43 -6.48 -31.74
CA SER A 474 2.18 -5.28 -32.54
C SER A 474 2.50 -5.44 -34.03
N ASN A 475 3.44 -6.31 -34.38
CA ASN A 475 3.85 -6.55 -35.75
C ASN A 475 3.17 -7.81 -36.30
N ILE A 476 1.95 -7.61 -36.82
CA ILE A 476 1.12 -8.69 -37.37
C ILE A 476 1.80 -9.40 -38.55
N LYS A 477 2.56 -8.67 -39.38
CA LYS A 477 3.29 -9.24 -40.52
C LYS A 477 4.38 -10.21 -40.06
N PHE A 478 5.22 -9.76 -39.13
CA PHE A 478 6.24 -10.61 -38.50
C PHE A 478 5.64 -11.88 -37.87
N LEU A 479 4.49 -11.76 -37.18
CA LEU A 479 3.80 -12.91 -36.59
C LEU A 479 3.25 -13.88 -37.65
N ALA A 480 2.67 -13.36 -38.73
CA ALA A 480 2.11 -14.16 -39.83
C ALA A 480 3.20 -14.89 -40.64
N ASP A 481 4.39 -14.30 -40.75
CA ASP A 481 5.54 -14.92 -41.41
C ASP A 481 6.23 -15.96 -40.51
N THR A 482 6.32 -15.69 -39.21
CA THR A 482 6.94 -16.62 -38.23
C THR A 482 6.04 -17.82 -37.93
N PHE A 483 4.73 -17.58 -37.77
CA PHE A 483 3.76 -18.63 -37.43
C PHE A 483 2.76 -18.81 -38.58
N PRO A 484 2.92 -19.84 -39.43
CA PRO A 484 2.11 -20.00 -40.64
C PRO A 484 0.60 -20.15 -40.37
N PHE A 485 0.21 -20.59 -39.17
CA PHE A 485 -1.21 -20.66 -38.77
C PHE A 485 -1.84 -19.29 -38.53
N LEU A 486 -1.07 -18.20 -38.39
CA LEU A 486 -1.55 -16.83 -38.17
C LEU A 486 -1.75 -16.04 -39.48
N LYS A 487 -1.47 -16.63 -40.66
CA LYS A 487 -1.67 -15.96 -41.96
C LYS A 487 -3.11 -15.52 -42.22
N TRP A 488 -4.11 -16.09 -41.53
CA TRP A 488 -5.50 -15.61 -41.59
C TRP A 488 -5.66 -14.18 -41.06
N MET A 489 -4.78 -13.72 -40.15
CA MET A 489 -4.84 -12.36 -39.60
C MET A 489 -4.55 -11.28 -40.64
N LEU A 490 -3.78 -11.60 -41.68
CA LEU A 490 -3.52 -10.68 -42.80
C LEU A 490 -4.76 -10.50 -43.71
N LYS A 491 -5.78 -11.36 -43.56
CA LYS A 491 -7.04 -11.26 -44.32
C LYS A 491 -8.12 -10.46 -43.58
N LEU A 492 -7.83 -9.95 -42.37
CA LEU A 492 -8.77 -9.14 -41.59
C LEU A 492 -8.82 -7.69 -42.12
N PRO A 493 -9.97 -7.00 -42.03
CA PRO A 493 -10.11 -5.61 -42.47
C PRO A 493 -9.26 -4.65 -41.62
N ASP A 494 -8.79 -3.56 -42.23
CA ASP A 494 -7.85 -2.59 -41.66
C ASP A 494 -8.21 -2.03 -40.27
N PRO A 495 -9.50 -1.76 -39.94
CA PRO A 495 -9.86 -1.33 -38.58
C PRO A 495 -9.58 -2.40 -37.53
N VAL A 496 -9.76 -3.68 -37.87
CA VAL A 496 -9.57 -4.81 -36.94
C VAL A 496 -8.09 -5.11 -36.76
N THR A 497 -7.30 -5.06 -37.85
CA THR A 497 -5.84 -5.20 -37.76
C THR A 497 -5.21 -4.05 -36.98
N GLY A 498 -5.73 -2.82 -37.12
CA GLY A 498 -5.34 -1.66 -36.31
C GLY A 498 -5.66 -1.81 -34.82
N ILE A 499 -6.81 -2.37 -34.45
CA ILE A 499 -7.15 -2.67 -33.05
C ILE A 499 -6.20 -3.75 -32.48
N ILE A 500 -5.91 -4.79 -33.26
CA ILE A 500 -5.01 -5.87 -32.84
C ILE A 500 -3.56 -5.38 -32.72
N SER A 501 -3.09 -4.53 -33.64
CA SER A 501 -1.72 -4.01 -33.59
C SER A 501 -1.54 -2.91 -32.54
N GLY A 502 -2.57 -2.11 -32.26
CA GLY A 502 -2.53 -1.01 -31.29
C GLY A 502 -2.96 -1.38 -29.87
N LEU A 503 -4.24 -1.77 -29.70
CA LEU A 503 -4.89 -1.93 -28.41
C LEU A 503 -4.50 -3.22 -27.69
N LEU A 504 -4.37 -4.35 -28.41
CA LEU A 504 -4.10 -5.64 -27.77
C LEU A 504 -2.73 -5.68 -27.05
N PRO A 505 -1.61 -5.24 -27.65
CA PRO A 505 -0.31 -5.24 -26.98
C PRO A 505 -0.29 -4.26 -25.81
N ALA A 506 -1.01 -3.14 -25.94
CA ALA A 506 -1.18 -2.16 -24.89
C ALA A 506 -1.90 -2.74 -23.66
N LEU A 507 -3.02 -3.44 -23.87
CA LEU A 507 -3.75 -4.12 -22.81
C LEU A 507 -2.92 -5.26 -22.20
N ALA A 508 -2.30 -6.09 -23.04
CA ALA A 508 -1.45 -7.19 -22.61
C ALA A 508 -0.26 -6.70 -21.76
N LEU A 509 0.36 -5.58 -22.14
CA LEU A 509 1.48 -4.99 -21.41
C LEU A 509 1.01 -4.36 -20.09
N SER A 510 -0.15 -3.70 -20.07
CA SER A 510 -0.73 -3.20 -18.82
C SER A 510 -1.04 -4.35 -17.83
N PHE A 511 -1.52 -5.50 -18.33
CA PHE A 511 -1.76 -6.69 -17.54
C PHE A 511 -0.45 -7.32 -17.04
N LEU A 512 0.58 -7.37 -17.91
CA LEU A 512 1.91 -7.84 -17.55
C LEU A 512 2.49 -7.02 -16.40
N MET A 513 2.37 -5.69 -16.45
CA MET A 513 2.82 -4.81 -15.36
C MET A 513 1.99 -4.96 -14.07
N ALA A 514 0.68 -5.19 -14.19
CA ALA A 514 -0.19 -5.43 -13.03
C ALA A 514 0.11 -6.76 -12.30
N ILE A 515 0.69 -7.74 -12.99
CA ILE A 515 1.10 -9.03 -12.40
C ILE A 515 2.33 -8.88 -11.49
N VAL A 516 3.25 -7.94 -11.77
CA VAL A 516 4.53 -7.84 -11.06
C VAL A 516 4.35 -7.71 -9.54
N PRO A 517 3.57 -6.75 -9.00
CA PRO A 517 3.38 -6.65 -7.55
C PRO A 517 2.70 -7.87 -6.95
N TRP A 518 1.89 -8.60 -7.72
CA TRP A 518 1.26 -9.84 -7.25
C TRP A 518 2.28 -10.97 -7.13
N MET A 519 3.16 -11.15 -8.12
CA MET A 519 4.27 -12.11 -8.05
C MET A 519 5.21 -11.80 -6.87
N LEU A 520 5.58 -10.53 -6.68
CA LEU A 520 6.46 -10.11 -5.59
C LEU A 520 5.88 -10.42 -4.20
N ARG A 521 4.55 -10.30 -4.02
CA ARG A 521 3.87 -10.74 -2.77
C ARG A 521 3.99 -12.24 -2.57
N GLY A 522 3.88 -13.03 -3.64
CA GLY A 522 4.13 -14.47 -3.62
C GLY A 522 5.55 -14.79 -3.16
N CYS A 523 6.55 -14.14 -3.78
CA CYS A 523 7.96 -14.27 -3.40
C CYS A 523 8.21 -13.89 -1.93
N ALA A 524 7.56 -12.83 -1.42
CA ALA A 524 7.68 -12.42 -0.02
C ALA A 524 7.15 -13.48 0.97
N ARG A 525 6.03 -14.15 0.62
CA ARG A 525 5.50 -15.27 1.42
C ARG A 525 6.44 -16.48 1.39
N LEU A 526 6.99 -16.80 0.22
CA LEU A 526 7.96 -17.90 0.07
C LEU A 526 9.29 -17.62 0.79
N ALA A 527 9.70 -16.35 0.87
CA ALA A 527 10.86 -15.89 1.62
C ALA A 527 10.69 -15.97 3.16
N GLY A 528 9.46 -16.21 3.64
CA GLY A 528 9.19 -16.38 5.08
C GLY A 528 8.92 -15.09 5.84
N VAL A 529 8.44 -14.03 5.17
CA VAL A 529 8.02 -12.80 5.84
C VAL A 529 6.76 -13.08 6.71
N PRO A 530 6.74 -12.74 8.01
CA PRO A 530 5.72 -13.23 8.95
C PRO A 530 4.44 -12.40 9.01
N SER A 531 4.37 -11.22 8.40
CA SER A 531 3.18 -10.34 8.42
C SER A 531 2.85 -9.77 7.04
N LEU A 532 1.56 -9.54 6.78
CA LEU A 532 1.07 -8.87 5.58
C LEU A 532 1.63 -7.44 5.42
N SER A 533 1.80 -6.69 6.51
CA SER A 533 2.36 -5.33 6.45
C SER A 533 3.85 -5.35 6.07
N LEU A 534 4.61 -6.30 6.61
CA LEU A 534 6.01 -6.53 6.23
C LEU A 534 6.14 -7.03 4.78
N ILE A 535 5.15 -7.76 4.25
CA ILE A 535 5.10 -8.15 2.84
C ILE A 535 4.98 -6.92 1.94
N GLU A 536 4.12 -5.95 2.28
CA GLU A 536 4.01 -4.70 1.50
C GLU A 536 5.34 -3.91 1.52
N LEU A 537 6.03 -3.87 2.66
CA LEU A 537 7.36 -3.29 2.77
C LEU A 537 8.39 -4.00 1.86
N PHE A 538 8.39 -5.33 1.82
CA PHE A 538 9.26 -6.11 0.92
C PHE A 538 8.94 -5.81 -0.55
N VAL A 539 7.66 -5.77 -0.90
CA VAL A 539 7.19 -5.49 -2.26
C VAL A 539 7.58 -4.08 -2.68
N GLN A 540 7.47 -3.08 -1.81
CA GLN A 540 7.89 -1.70 -2.10
C GLN A 540 9.35 -1.64 -2.56
N HIS A 541 10.24 -2.31 -1.84
CA HIS A 541 11.68 -2.29 -2.15
C HIS A 541 11.97 -2.97 -3.49
N ALA A 542 11.43 -4.18 -3.71
CA ALA A 542 11.63 -4.92 -4.95
C ALA A 542 10.97 -4.24 -6.17
N TYR A 543 9.74 -3.74 -5.99
CA TYR A 543 8.99 -3.09 -7.06
C TYR A 543 9.56 -1.71 -7.39
N PHE A 544 10.14 -0.99 -6.43
CA PHE A 544 10.88 0.24 -6.72
C PHE A 544 12.11 -0.02 -7.58
N ALA A 545 12.93 -1.03 -7.25
CA ALA A 545 14.06 -1.43 -8.08
C ALA A 545 13.61 -1.81 -9.50
N PHE A 546 12.50 -2.56 -9.61
CA PHE A 546 11.87 -2.86 -10.89
C PHE A 546 11.47 -1.59 -11.68
N GLN A 547 10.82 -0.63 -11.02
CA GLN A 547 10.40 0.63 -11.65
C GLN A 547 11.59 1.44 -12.16
N VAL A 548 12.66 1.59 -11.36
CA VAL A 548 13.85 2.34 -11.77
C VAL A 548 14.56 1.64 -12.94
N VAL A 549 14.74 0.32 -12.90
CA VAL A 549 15.43 -0.40 -13.98
C VAL A 549 14.60 -0.43 -15.25
N GLN A 550 13.33 -0.87 -15.18
CA GLN A 550 12.53 -1.12 -16.38
C GLN A 550 11.83 0.14 -16.90
N VAL A 551 11.17 0.90 -16.03
CA VAL A 551 10.38 2.07 -16.44
C VAL A 551 11.25 3.30 -16.65
N PHE A 552 12.39 3.40 -15.95
CA PHE A 552 13.33 4.52 -16.15
C PHE A 552 14.54 4.14 -17.02
N LEU A 553 15.45 3.27 -16.58
CA LEU A 553 16.71 3.05 -17.30
C LEU A 553 16.50 2.40 -18.69
N VAL A 554 15.81 1.25 -18.75
CA VAL A 554 15.56 0.53 -20.01
C VAL A 554 14.73 1.38 -20.98
N THR A 555 13.73 2.11 -20.47
CA THR A 555 12.89 2.95 -21.32
C THR A 555 13.66 4.17 -21.86
N THR A 556 14.55 4.77 -21.07
CA THR A 556 15.45 5.84 -21.56
C THR A 556 16.36 5.34 -22.69
N LEU A 557 16.96 4.16 -22.52
CA LEU A 557 17.82 3.55 -23.54
C LEU A 557 17.05 3.16 -24.81
N THR A 558 15.83 2.66 -24.66
CA THR A 558 15.03 2.13 -25.78
C THR A 558 14.34 3.25 -26.57
N SER A 559 13.82 4.27 -25.89
CA SER A 559 13.09 5.38 -26.52
C SER A 559 13.97 6.29 -27.36
N ALA A 560 15.25 6.38 -27.01
CA ALA A 560 16.16 7.30 -27.67
C ALA A 560 16.88 6.70 -28.90
N ALA A 561 16.93 5.37 -29.05
CA ALA A 561 17.49 4.73 -30.24
C ALA A 561 17.16 3.24 -30.34
N SER A 562 16.19 2.87 -31.18
CA SER A 562 15.99 1.47 -31.60
C SER A 562 17.24 0.87 -32.27
N ALA A 563 18.14 1.70 -32.81
CA ALA A 563 19.44 1.30 -33.38
C ALA A 563 20.57 1.17 -32.33
N ALA A 564 20.57 1.95 -31.24
CA ALA A 564 21.65 1.94 -30.24
C ALA A 564 21.64 0.66 -29.40
N PHE A 565 20.49 0.02 -29.22
CA PHE A 565 20.43 -1.27 -28.53
C PHE A 565 21.24 -2.36 -29.26
N ALA A 566 21.21 -2.36 -30.60
CA ALA A 566 22.02 -3.26 -31.40
C ALA A 566 23.52 -2.93 -31.29
N GLN A 567 23.87 -1.64 -31.20
CA GLN A 567 25.25 -1.18 -31.01
C GLN A 567 25.78 -1.49 -29.60
N VAL A 568 24.96 -1.40 -28.55
CA VAL A 568 25.35 -1.77 -27.17
C VAL A 568 25.55 -3.28 -27.01
N LEU A 569 24.79 -4.09 -27.76
CA LEU A 569 24.99 -5.54 -27.79
C LEU A 569 26.32 -5.92 -28.46
N GLN A 570 26.80 -5.10 -29.39
CA GLN A 570 28.07 -5.29 -30.09
C GLN A 570 29.26 -4.70 -29.31
N ASP A 571 29.10 -3.50 -28.73
CA ASP A 571 30.11 -2.82 -27.92
C ASP A 571 29.50 -2.28 -26.61
N PRO A 572 29.58 -3.03 -25.49
CA PRO A 572 29.01 -2.61 -24.21
C PRO A 572 29.68 -1.36 -23.62
N PHE A 573 30.91 -1.03 -24.05
CA PHE A 573 31.62 0.17 -23.61
C PHE A 573 31.11 1.47 -24.26
N SER A 574 30.43 1.39 -25.40
CA SER A 574 29.81 2.55 -26.10
C SER A 574 28.54 3.05 -25.43
N ALA A 575 27.96 2.26 -24.53
CA ALA A 575 26.71 2.57 -23.84
C ALA A 575 26.75 3.91 -23.08
N LYS A 576 27.92 4.32 -22.58
CA LYS A 576 28.11 5.59 -21.86
C LYS A 576 27.97 6.82 -22.77
N ASP A 577 28.53 6.73 -23.98
CA ASP A 577 28.54 7.83 -24.96
C ASP A 577 27.15 7.94 -25.59
N LEU A 578 26.55 6.79 -25.92
CA LEU A 578 25.17 6.70 -26.39
C LEU A 578 24.16 7.17 -25.36
N LEU A 579 24.32 6.83 -24.07
CA LEU A 579 23.39 7.26 -23.02
C LEU A 579 23.37 8.78 -22.88
N ALA A 580 24.52 9.44 -22.98
CA ALA A 580 24.63 10.87 -22.78
C ALA A 580 24.12 11.70 -23.97
N GLU A 581 24.29 11.25 -25.21
CA GLU A 581 23.70 11.91 -26.37
C GLU A 581 22.16 11.83 -26.36
N ASN A 582 21.66 10.74 -25.81
CA ASN A 582 20.26 10.36 -25.91
C ASN A 582 19.41 10.71 -24.68
N LEU A 583 20.04 10.93 -23.51
CA LEU A 583 19.34 11.32 -22.30
C LEU A 583 18.49 12.59 -22.51
N PRO A 584 19.03 13.69 -23.08
CA PRO A 584 18.24 14.91 -23.27
C PRO A 584 17.01 14.68 -24.18
N LYS A 585 17.15 13.87 -25.22
CA LYS A 585 16.08 13.54 -26.18
C LYS A 585 14.93 12.74 -25.53
N ALA A 586 15.26 11.86 -24.57
CA ALA A 586 14.27 11.05 -23.85
C ALA A 586 13.34 11.87 -22.92
N SER A 587 13.66 13.14 -22.64
CA SER A 587 12.83 14.01 -21.78
C SER A 587 11.39 14.18 -22.31
N ASN A 588 11.20 14.22 -23.64
CA ASN A 588 9.89 14.34 -24.29
C ASN A 588 8.96 13.13 -23.99
N PHE A 589 9.54 11.93 -23.91
CA PHE A 589 8.82 10.73 -23.48
C PHE A 589 8.35 10.86 -22.04
N TYR A 590 9.23 11.32 -21.13
CA TYR A 590 8.90 11.41 -19.72
C TYR A 590 7.86 12.49 -19.39
N ILE A 591 7.83 13.59 -20.13
CA ILE A 591 6.76 14.59 -19.99
C ILE A 591 5.41 13.95 -20.34
N SER A 592 5.35 13.24 -21.47
CA SER A 592 4.13 12.52 -21.91
C SER A 592 3.72 11.44 -20.92
N TYR A 593 4.68 10.69 -20.39
CA TYR A 593 4.48 9.69 -19.35
C TYR A 593 3.86 10.28 -18.07
N ILE A 594 4.42 11.38 -17.56
CA ILE A 594 3.92 12.06 -16.36
C ILE A 594 2.50 12.57 -16.58
N LEU A 595 2.22 13.18 -17.74
CA LEU A 595 0.89 13.68 -18.09
C LEU A 595 -0.16 12.56 -18.14
N ILE A 596 0.14 11.47 -18.84
CA ILE A 596 -0.75 10.31 -18.94
C ILE A 596 -0.97 9.67 -17.57
N GLN A 597 0.10 9.47 -16.79
CA GLN A 597 0.02 8.85 -15.48
C GLN A 597 -0.75 9.71 -14.47
N CYS A 598 -0.57 11.04 -14.51
CA CYS A 598 -1.21 11.94 -13.55
C CYS A 598 -2.64 12.30 -13.96
N LEU A 599 -2.87 12.66 -15.23
CA LEU A 599 -4.16 13.13 -15.70
C LEU A 599 -5.05 11.97 -16.16
N ALA A 600 -4.62 11.16 -17.12
CA ALA A 600 -5.48 10.10 -17.67
C ALA A 600 -5.72 8.97 -16.66
N VAL A 601 -4.66 8.39 -16.08
CA VAL A 601 -4.80 7.31 -15.08
C VAL A 601 -5.41 7.85 -13.78
N GLY A 602 -5.05 9.07 -13.37
CA GLY A 602 -5.67 9.75 -12.23
C GLY A 602 -7.18 9.93 -12.41
N ALA A 603 -7.63 10.50 -13.53
CA ALA A 603 -9.05 10.68 -13.83
C ALA A 603 -9.80 9.34 -14.00
N ALA A 604 -9.18 8.32 -14.62
CA ALA A 604 -9.75 6.99 -14.69
C ALA A 604 -9.92 6.35 -13.30
N SER A 605 -8.99 6.61 -12.39
CA SER A 605 -9.07 6.14 -11.00
C SER A 605 -10.19 6.81 -10.21
N LEU A 606 -10.60 8.04 -10.58
CA LEU A 606 -11.81 8.67 -10.06
C LEU A 606 -13.05 7.96 -10.58
N VAL A 607 -13.16 7.65 -11.88
CA VAL A 607 -14.36 7.01 -12.45
C VAL A 607 -14.61 5.61 -11.87
N ARG A 608 -13.56 4.82 -11.61
CA ARG A 608 -13.67 3.46 -11.03
C ARG A 608 -14.58 2.52 -11.83
N VAL A 609 -14.39 2.46 -13.14
CA VAL A 609 -15.19 1.65 -14.08
C VAL A 609 -15.48 0.24 -13.57
N PHE A 610 -14.46 -0.48 -13.08
CA PHE A 610 -14.64 -1.83 -12.58
C PHE A 610 -15.59 -1.90 -11.37
N ASP A 611 -15.54 -0.94 -10.45
CA ASP A 611 -16.43 -0.97 -9.28
C ASP A 611 -17.88 -0.64 -9.67
N ILE A 612 -18.11 0.19 -10.68
CA ILE A 612 -19.44 0.43 -11.25
C ILE A 612 -19.98 -0.86 -11.87
N VAL A 613 -19.20 -1.49 -12.75
CA VAL A 613 -19.55 -2.78 -13.38
C VAL A 613 -19.85 -3.83 -12.32
N ARG A 614 -19.03 -3.90 -11.27
CA ARG A 614 -19.21 -4.85 -10.17
C ARG A 614 -20.53 -4.67 -9.43
N HIS A 615 -20.95 -3.43 -9.14
CA HIS A 615 -22.18 -3.19 -8.37
C HIS A 615 -23.44 -3.15 -9.24
N HIS A 616 -23.37 -2.70 -10.50
CA HIS A 616 -24.55 -2.57 -11.34
C HIS A 616 -24.80 -3.76 -12.26
N ILE A 617 -23.73 -4.43 -12.73
CA ILE A 617 -23.82 -5.58 -13.64
C ILE A 617 -23.62 -6.87 -12.85
N PHE A 618 -22.45 -7.06 -12.24
CA PHE A 618 -22.15 -8.35 -11.60
C PHE A 618 -23.05 -8.63 -10.40
N ALA A 619 -23.34 -7.64 -9.55
CA ALA A 619 -24.24 -7.83 -8.41
C ALA A 619 -25.62 -8.38 -8.81
N LYS A 620 -26.17 -7.95 -9.95
CA LYS A 620 -27.47 -8.43 -10.45
C LYS A 620 -27.42 -9.84 -11.03
N SER A 621 -26.23 -10.31 -11.41
CA SER A 621 -26.00 -11.65 -11.94
C SER A 621 -25.63 -12.67 -10.86
N PHE A 622 -25.37 -12.24 -9.63
CA PHE A 622 -25.06 -13.15 -8.53
C PHE A 622 -26.32 -13.82 -8.01
N ASP A 623 -26.34 -15.14 -8.16
CA ASP A 623 -27.43 -16.00 -7.71
C ASP A 623 -27.29 -16.46 -6.25
N ASN A 624 -26.39 -15.87 -5.45
CA ASN A 624 -26.17 -16.27 -4.05
C ASN A 624 -26.20 -15.04 -3.12
N PRO A 625 -26.94 -15.08 -1.99
CA PRO A 625 -27.10 -13.95 -1.09
C PRO A 625 -25.78 -13.55 -0.42
N ARG A 626 -24.93 -14.53 -0.03
CA ARG A 626 -23.57 -14.26 0.47
C ARG A 626 -22.70 -13.53 -0.55
N GLY A 627 -22.82 -13.87 -1.83
CA GLY A 627 -22.09 -13.21 -2.91
C GLY A 627 -22.45 -11.74 -3.00
N LEU A 628 -23.76 -11.45 -2.92
CA LEU A 628 -24.29 -10.09 -2.90
C LEU A 628 -23.82 -9.33 -1.65
N PHE A 629 -23.94 -9.91 -0.46
CA PHE A 629 -23.43 -9.31 0.78
C PHE A 629 -21.93 -9.00 0.72
N ARG A 630 -21.11 -9.91 0.17
CA ARG A 630 -19.67 -9.67 0.02
C ARG A 630 -19.37 -8.52 -0.92
N ILE A 631 -20.11 -8.40 -2.03
CA ILE A 631 -20.01 -7.27 -2.96
C ILE A 631 -20.40 -5.96 -2.25
N TRP A 632 -21.44 -6.00 -1.43
CA TRP A 632 -21.93 -4.84 -0.71
C TRP A 632 -21.04 -4.44 0.46
N HIS A 633 -20.45 -5.34 1.25
CA HIS A 633 -19.65 -4.96 2.43
C HIS A 633 -18.16 -4.79 2.16
N ARG A 634 -17.57 -5.56 1.23
CA ARG A 634 -16.11 -5.58 1.04
C ARG A 634 -15.63 -4.32 0.31
N GLN A 635 -14.97 -3.44 1.05
CA GLN A 635 -14.18 -2.35 0.47
C GLN A 635 -12.84 -2.89 -0.06
N ARG A 636 -12.27 -2.22 -1.06
CA ARG A 636 -10.95 -2.58 -1.59
C ARG A 636 -9.86 -2.11 -0.63
N PRO A 637 -8.98 -3.01 -0.16
CA PRO A 637 -7.80 -2.59 0.55
C PRO A 637 -6.83 -1.91 -0.41
N ILE A 638 -6.21 -0.83 0.04
CA ILE A 638 -5.05 -0.25 -0.65
C ILE A 638 -3.80 -1.07 -0.31
N HIS A 639 -2.94 -1.27 -1.30
CA HIS A 639 -1.70 -2.02 -1.12
C HIS A 639 -0.51 -1.08 -1.32
N TRP A 640 0.01 -0.55 -0.22
CA TRP A 640 1.01 0.49 -0.21
C TRP A 640 2.30 0.12 -0.95
N GLY A 641 2.69 -1.16 -0.93
CA GLY A 641 3.90 -1.65 -1.59
C GLY A 641 3.86 -1.55 -3.12
N ALA A 642 2.68 -1.48 -3.73
CA ALA A 642 2.53 -1.27 -5.18
C ALA A 642 2.32 0.20 -5.56
N VAL A 643 1.73 1.00 -4.66
CA VAL A 643 1.34 2.39 -4.96
C VAL A 643 2.54 3.34 -4.84
N PHE A 644 3.30 3.27 -3.74
CA PHE A 644 4.41 4.19 -3.50
C PHE A 644 5.48 4.15 -4.62
N PRO A 645 5.98 2.98 -5.06
CA PRO A 645 7.05 2.92 -6.04
C PRO A 645 6.77 3.62 -7.38
N ILE A 646 5.51 3.68 -7.81
CA ILE A 646 5.10 4.35 -9.05
C ILE A 646 5.36 5.86 -8.93
N PHE A 647 4.89 6.48 -7.85
CA PHE A 647 5.06 7.92 -7.61
C PHE A 647 6.48 8.27 -7.20
N THR A 648 7.17 7.38 -6.46
CA THR A 648 8.59 7.54 -6.16
C THR A 648 9.44 7.50 -7.42
N ASN A 649 9.17 6.59 -8.36
CA ASN A 649 9.87 6.57 -9.65
C ASN A 649 9.60 7.84 -10.47
N MET A 650 8.37 8.37 -10.42
CA MET A 650 8.07 9.65 -11.06
C MET A 650 8.86 10.81 -10.45
N GLY A 651 9.04 10.80 -9.13
CA GLY A 651 9.94 11.72 -8.44
C GLY A 651 11.41 11.56 -8.85
N VAL A 652 11.88 10.31 -8.97
CA VAL A 652 13.23 9.99 -9.47
C VAL A 652 13.44 10.55 -10.88
N ILE A 653 12.47 10.39 -11.78
CA ILE A 653 12.49 10.93 -13.14
C ILE A 653 12.55 12.47 -13.10
N ALA A 654 11.67 13.11 -12.33
CA ALA A 654 11.62 14.57 -12.22
C ALA A 654 12.95 15.16 -11.69
N ILE A 655 13.55 14.52 -10.69
CA ILE A 655 14.86 14.92 -10.14
C ILE A 655 15.99 14.64 -11.14
N SER A 656 15.96 13.51 -11.84
CA SER A 656 16.99 13.14 -12.82
C SER A 656 17.04 14.10 -14.00
N TYR A 657 15.88 14.59 -14.44
CA TYR A 657 15.78 15.53 -15.56
C TYR A 657 15.77 17.00 -15.14
N SER A 658 15.81 17.33 -13.85
CA SER A 658 15.65 18.71 -13.37
C SER A 658 16.64 19.71 -13.97
N CYS A 659 17.90 19.31 -14.11
CA CYS A 659 18.97 20.14 -14.66
C CYS A 659 19.20 19.91 -16.17
N ILE A 660 18.63 18.84 -16.73
CA ILE A 660 18.81 18.44 -18.13
C ILE A 660 17.71 19.05 -19.00
N ALA A 661 16.45 18.91 -18.57
CA ALA A 661 15.25 19.43 -19.19
C ALA A 661 14.32 19.99 -18.09
N PRO A 662 14.56 21.23 -17.61
CA PRO A 662 13.84 21.82 -16.48
C PRO A 662 12.30 21.87 -16.63
N VAL A 663 11.80 21.83 -17.86
CA VAL A 663 10.36 21.83 -18.17
C VAL A 663 9.64 20.61 -17.59
N VAL A 664 10.33 19.47 -17.43
CA VAL A 664 9.77 18.26 -16.80
C VAL A 664 9.21 18.57 -15.40
N LEU A 665 9.87 19.46 -14.64
CA LEU A 665 9.44 19.83 -13.29
C LEU A 665 8.09 20.54 -13.26
N GLY A 666 7.76 21.35 -14.27
CA GLY A 666 6.48 22.06 -14.32
C GLY A 666 5.31 21.11 -14.51
N PHE A 667 5.44 20.20 -15.49
CA PHE A 667 4.44 19.16 -15.72
C PHE A 667 4.34 18.19 -14.54
N ALA A 668 5.47 17.83 -13.91
CA ALA A 668 5.48 17.02 -12.70
C ALA A 668 4.74 17.70 -11.54
N THR A 669 4.95 19.01 -11.33
CA THR A 669 4.29 19.78 -10.27
C THR A 669 2.77 19.73 -10.41
N VAL A 670 2.24 20.10 -11.58
CA VAL A 670 0.80 20.10 -11.83
C VAL A 670 0.22 18.69 -11.79
N GLY A 671 0.91 17.72 -12.39
CA GLY A 671 0.49 16.32 -12.42
C GLY A 671 0.39 15.69 -11.04
N ILE A 672 1.45 15.80 -10.23
CA ILE A 672 1.50 15.23 -8.87
C ILE A 672 0.46 15.90 -7.98
N PHE A 673 0.28 17.22 -8.08
CA PHE A 673 -0.74 17.93 -7.32
C PHE A 673 -2.17 17.47 -7.68
N SER A 674 -2.45 17.24 -8.96
CA SER A 674 -3.72 16.66 -9.42
C SER A 674 -3.96 15.28 -8.81
N ILE A 675 -2.94 14.43 -8.80
CA ILE A 675 -2.98 13.10 -8.15
C ILE A 675 -3.19 13.20 -6.63
N TYR A 676 -2.58 14.18 -5.96
CA TYR A 676 -2.84 14.44 -4.54
C TYR A 676 -4.33 14.64 -4.28
N LEU A 677 -5.03 15.44 -5.09
CA LEU A 677 -6.48 15.66 -4.94
C LEU A 677 -7.29 14.37 -5.15
N VAL A 678 -6.91 13.58 -6.17
CA VAL A 678 -7.55 12.29 -6.48
C VAL A 678 -7.41 11.30 -5.31
N TYR A 679 -6.21 11.18 -4.74
CA TYR A 679 -5.98 10.29 -3.60
C TYR A 679 -6.58 10.82 -2.31
N LYS A 680 -6.61 12.14 -2.09
CA LYS A 680 -7.30 12.76 -0.95
C LYS A 680 -8.77 12.33 -0.94
N TYR A 681 -9.45 12.46 -2.09
CA TYR A 681 -10.83 12.01 -2.24
C TYR A 681 -10.99 10.50 -2.01
N ASN A 682 -10.15 9.69 -2.64
CA ASN A 682 -10.25 8.24 -2.57
C ASN A 682 -10.01 7.69 -1.15
N LEU A 683 -9.03 8.22 -0.42
CA LEU A 683 -8.68 7.80 0.95
C LEU A 683 -9.75 8.22 1.96
N LEU A 684 -10.32 9.42 1.82
CA LEU A 684 -11.39 9.88 2.71
C LEU A 684 -12.68 9.09 2.52
N TYR A 685 -13.12 8.85 1.28
CA TYR A 685 -14.49 8.38 1.03
C TYR A 685 -14.61 6.94 0.54
N VAL A 686 -13.57 6.37 -0.07
CA VAL A 686 -13.73 5.15 -0.88
C VAL A 686 -12.89 3.96 -0.44
N THR A 687 -11.58 4.12 -0.24
CA THR A 687 -10.66 3.01 0.03
C THR A 687 -10.51 2.73 1.52
N ASN A 688 -10.18 1.48 1.87
CA ASN A 688 -9.86 1.11 3.25
C ASN A 688 -8.37 0.75 3.36
N SER A 689 -7.72 1.16 4.44
CA SER A 689 -6.34 0.79 4.75
C SER A 689 -6.34 -0.35 5.79
N SER A 690 -6.88 -1.51 5.42
CA SER A 690 -6.95 -2.64 6.35
C SER A 690 -5.57 -3.15 6.75
N ILE A 691 -4.62 -3.13 5.82
CA ILE A 691 -3.19 -3.41 6.03
C ILE A 691 -2.51 -2.06 6.29
N ASP A 692 -1.84 -1.96 7.43
CA ASP A 692 -1.16 -0.74 7.87
C ASP A 692 0.27 -1.09 8.28
N THR A 693 1.23 -0.42 7.66
CA THR A 693 2.68 -0.56 7.93
C THR A 693 3.17 0.42 8.99
N ARG A 694 2.25 1.19 9.61
CA ARG A 694 2.54 2.10 10.72
C ARG A 694 3.55 3.18 10.33
N GLY A 695 3.42 3.67 9.11
CA GLY A 695 4.24 4.72 8.53
C GLY A 695 5.56 4.27 7.92
N LEU A 696 5.98 3.00 8.06
CA LEU A 696 7.31 2.53 7.65
C LEU A 696 7.58 2.65 6.13
N VAL A 697 6.54 2.71 5.31
CA VAL A 697 6.63 2.87 3.86
C VAL A 697 7.12 4.27 3.45
N TYR A 698 6.80 5.30 4.24
CA TYR A 698 7.13 6.70 3.96
C TYR A 698 8.64 7.03 4.00
N PRO A 699 9.37 6.77 5.10
CA PRO A 699 10.81 7.09 5.17
C PRO A 699 11.58 6.30 4.12
N ARG A 700 11.12 5.08 3.78
CA ARG A 700 11.71 4.31 2.69
C ARG A 700 11.51 4.98 1.33
N ALA A 701 10.31 5.50 1.06
CA ALA A 701 10.04 6.24 -0.18
C ALA A 701 10.86 7.54 -0.26
N LEU A 702 11.10 8.22 0.86
CA LEU A 702 12.00 9.38 0.92
C LEU A 702 13.45 8.99 0.60
N MET A 703 13.97 7.91 1.20
CA MET A 703 15.32 7.41 0.88
C MET A 703 15.44 6.96 -0.57
N HIS A 704 14.37 6.41 -1.15
CA HIS A 704 14.34 6.05 -2.56
C HIS A 704 14.43 7.28 -3.50
N LEU A 705 14.00 8.48 -3.08
CA LEU A 705 14.20 9.70 -3.87
C LEU A 705 15.69 10.06 -4.01
N LEU A 706 16.54 9.69 -3.04
CA LEU A 706 17.99 9.85 -3.16
C LEU A 706 18.57 9.07 -4.33
N VAL A 707 17.95 7.96 -4.75
CA VAL A 707 18.36 7.25 -5.97
C VAL A 707 18.22 8.15 -7.19
N GLY A 708 17.16 8.98 -7.25
CA GLY A 708 17.02 9.99 -8.30
C GLY A 708 18.08 11.08 -8.24
N LEU A 709 18.48 11.49 -7.03
CA LEU A 709 19.58 12.44 -6.83
C LEU A 709 20.93 11.88 -7.33
N TYR A 710 21.21 10.61 -7.00
CA TYR A 710 22.41 9.91 -7.48
C TYR A 710 22.40 9.75 -9.00
N LEU A 711 21.27 9.33 -9.57
CA LEU A 711 21.12 9.21 -11.02
C LEU A 711 21.31 10.57 -11.71
N ALA A 712 20.70 11.65 -11.19
CA ALA A 712 20.88 13.01 -11.70
C ALA A 712 22.35 13.43 -11.69
N THR A 713 23.04 13.20 -10.57
CA THR A 713 24.44 13.58 -10.38
C THR A 713 25.38 12.79 -11.30
N ILE A 714 25.19 11.47 -11.40
CA ILE A 714 25.98 10.60 -12.29
C ILE A 714 25.75 10.98 -13.76
N CYS A 715 24.51 11.27 -14.14
CA CYS A 715 24.20 11.72 -15.51
C CYS A 715 24.87 13.06 -15.83
N LEU A 716 24.86 14.03 -14.90
CA LEU A 716 25.54 15.32 -15.09
C LEU A 716 27.06 15.17 -15.17
N ILE A 717 27.67 14.30 -14.35
CA ILE A 717 29.10 13.97 -14.45
C ILE A 717 29.42 13.43 -15.85
N GLY A 718 28.62 12.49 -16.35
CA GLY A 718 28.78 11.93 -17.70
C GLY A 718 28.64 12.99 -18.80
N LEU A 719 27.62 13.86 -18.71
CA LEU A 719 27.39 14.93 -19.68
C LEU A 719 28.52 15.97 -19.69
N PHE A 720 29.04 16.36 -18.52
CA PHE A 720 30.17 17.30 -18.43
C PHE A 720 31.48 16.69 -18.93
N ALA A 721 31.69 15.39 -18.70
CA ALA A 721 32.85 14.67 -19.22
C ALA A 721 32.89 14.69 -20.76
N LEU A 722 31.75 14.46 -21.41
CA LEU A 722 31.65 14.42 -22.87
C LEU A 722 31.74 15.78 -23.54
N ARG A 723 31.46 16.85 -22.81
CA ARG A 723 31.58 18.23 -23.30
C ARG A 723 32.89 18.89 -22.87
N GLU A 724 33.88 18.08 -22.44
CA GLU A 724 35.22 18.52 -22.02
C GLU A 724 35.20 19.57 -20.87
N ALA A 725 34.12 19.60 -20.09
CA ALA A 725 33.93 20.53 -18.98
C ALA A 725 34.45 19.93 -17.65
N TYR A 726 35.77 19.82 -17.53
CA TYR A 726 36.42 19.12 -16.40
C TYR A 726 36.18 19.78 -15.03
N VAL A 727 36.14 21.13 -14.95
CA VAL A 727 35.94 21.84 -13.67
C VAL A 727 34.51 21.61 -13.11
N PRO A 728 33.43 21.85 -13.88
CA PRO A 728 32.07 21.46 -13.46
C PRO A 728 31.94 19.98 -13.12
N MET A 729 32.61 19.09 -13.85
CA MET A 729 32.63 17.65 -13.56
C MET A 729 33.21 17.36 -12.16
N LEU A 730 34.37 17.93 -11.82
CA LEU A 730 34.98 17.75 -10.49
C LEU A 730 34.10 18.30 -9.36
N LEU A 731 33.42 19.43 -9.57
CA LEU A 731 32.44 19.94 -8.62
C LEU A 731 31.29 18.93 -8.40
N MET A 732 30.75 18.34 -9.47
CA MET A 732 29.69 17.33 -9.31
C MET A 732 30.19 16.05 -8.62
N VAL A 733 31.44 15.64 -8.83
CA VAL A 733 32.06 14.52 -8.08
C VAL A 733 32.18 14.88 -6.59
N GLY A 734 32.60 16.10 -6.26
CA GLY A 734 32.62 16.58 -4.88
C GLY A 734 31.24 16.55 -4.22
N PHE A 735 30.21 16.99 -4.96
CA PHE A 735 28.82 16.91 -4.49
C PHE A 735 28.34 15.47 -4.31
N LEU A 736 28.73 14.54 -5.18
CA LEU A 736 28.38 13.13 -5.05
C LEU A 736 28.90 12.53 -3.75
N ILE A 737 30.16 12.85 -3.38
CA ILE A 737 30.76 12.42 -2.11
C ILE A 737 30.01 13.06 -0.95
N PHE A 738 29.74 14.36 -1.01
CA PHE A 738 28.98 15.08 0.01
C PHE A 738 27.57 14.48 0.23
N ALA A 739 26.83 14.21 -0.85
CA ALA A 739 25.52 13.57 -0.79
C ALA A 739 25.59 12.14 -0.21
N ALA A 740 26.65 11.39 -0.53
CA ALA A 740 26.89 10.07 0.07
C ALA A 740 27.14 10.15 1.58
N LEU A 741 27.95 11.10 2.04
CA LEU A 741 28.20 11.32 3.47
C LEU A 741 26.91 11.71 4.21
N ILE A 742 26.10 12.63 3.66
CA ILE A 742 24.80 12.99 4.24
C ILE A 742 23.87 11.78 4.29
N HIS A 743 23.79 10.98 3.22
CA HIS A 743 22.93 9.80 3.20
C HIS A 743 23.35 8.78 4.25
N ILE A 744 24.66 8.52 4.43
CA ILE A 744 25.17 7.63 5.48
C ILE A 744 24.78 8.18 6.87
N SER A 745 25.08 9.45 7.13
CA SER A 745 24.76 10.10 8.40
C SER A 745 23.24 10.07 8.71
N LEU A 746 22.41 10.42 7.73
CA LEU A 746 20.95 10.39 7.86
C LEU A 746 20.44 8.97 8.13
N ARG A 747 21.01 7.97 7.44
CA ARG A 747 20.64 6.57 7.63
C ARG A 747 20.99 6.07 9.03
N GLU A 748 22.15 6.44 9.55
CA GLU A 748 22.59 6.09 10.91
C GLU A 748 21.72 6.74 11.97
N ALA A 749 21.35 8.02 11.80
CA ALA A 749 20.49 8.74 12.73
C ALA A 749 19.03 8.23 12.72
N VAL A 750 18.47 7.99 11.53
CA VAL A 750 17.04 7.67 11.38
C VAL A 750 16.73 6.20 11.67
N ASN A 751 17.57 5.25 11.24
CA ASN A 751 17.24 3.82 11.31
C ASN A 751 16.87 3.29 12.71
N PRO A 752 17.59 3.65 13.80
CA PRO A 752 17.23 3.21 15.14
C PRO A 752 15.82 3.66 15.54
N LEU A 753 15.42 4.87 15.13
CA LEU A 753 14.15 5.51 15.48
C LEU A 753 12.97 4.99 14.64
N LEU A 754 13.24 4.33 13.49
CA LEU A 754 12.21 3.71 12.65
C LEU A 754 11.57 2.49 13.31
N TYR A 755 12.35 1.67 14.00
CA TYR A 755 11.89 0.39 14.52
C TYR A 755 11.69 0.38 16.02
N ASN A 756 12.32 1.30 16.75
CA ASN A 756 12.30 1.35 18.21
C ASN A 756 11.62 2.64 18.69
N ILE A 757 10.93 2.56 19.83
CA ILE A 757 10.41 3.74 20.54
C ILE A 757 11.41 4.11 21.66
N PRO A 758 11.93 5.35 21.68
CA PRO A 758 12.80 5.83 22.75
C PRO A 758 12.09 5.85 24.11
N ARG A 759 12.82 5.54 25.19
CA ARG A 759 12.27 5.60 26.56
C ARG A 759 12.01 7.03 27.05
N ALA A 760 12.80 7.99 26.61
CA ALA A 760 12.63 9.40 26.97
C ALA A 760 11.21 9.90 26.59
N LEU A 761 10.70 9.51 25.43
CA LEU A 761 9.35 9.87 25.00
C LEU A 761 8.25 9.22 25.84
N ALA A 762 8.49 8.05 26.43
CA ALA A 762 7.52 7.45 27.33
C ALA A 762 7.38 8.26 28.63
N LEU A 763 8.49 8.82 29.13
CA LEU A 763 8.49 9.74 30.27
C LEU A 763 7.78 11.04 29.92
N GLU A 764 8.09 11.65 28.78
CA GLU A 764 7.44 12.88 28.31
C GLU A 764 5.92 12.69 28.14
N VAL A 765 5.46 11.54 27.65
CA VAL A 765 4.02 11.22 27.58
C VAL A 765 3.39 11.15 28.96
N GLU A 766 4.07 10.54 29.93
CA GLU A 766 3.59 10.46 31.31
C GLU A 766 3.48 11.85 31.95
N GLU A 767 4.44 12.73 31.69
CA GLU A 767 4.41 14.14 32.09
C GLU A 767 3.24 14.91 31.42
N LEU A 768 3.04 14.71 30.11
CA LEU A 768 1.96 15.35 29.34
C LEU A 768 0.56 14.88 29.77
N ASP A 769 0.41 13.61 30.12
CA ASP A 769 -0.86 13.03 30.57
C ASP A 769 -1.15 13.36 32.05
N GLY A 770 -0.25 14.11 32.73
CA GLY A 770 -0.40 14.51 34.13
C GLY A 770 -0.29 13.33 35.09
N GLY A 771 0.60 12.38 34.78
CA GLY A 771 0.90 11.23 35.62
C GLY A 771 1.26 11.63 37.06
N PRO A 772 1.17 10.69 38.03
CA PRO A 772 1.54 11.00 39.41
C PRO A 772 2.94 11.61 39.40
N THR A 773 3.08 12.80 39.99
CA THR A 773 4.38 13.46 40.21
C THR A 773 5.16 12.58 41.18
N THR A 774 5.74 11.52 40.64
CA THR A 774 6.67 10.67 41.35
C THR A 774 7.85 11.59 41.61
N TYR A 775 8.10 11.92 42.87
CA TYR A 775 9.27 12.69 43.26
C TYR A 775 10.49 11.87 42.82
N TYR A 776 11.03 12.22 41.66
CA TYR A 776 12.31 11.70 41.25
C TYR A 776 13.30 12.19 42.29
N PRO A 777 14.17 11.33 42.84
CA PRO A 777 15.29 11.82 43.62
C PRO A 777 16.01 12.83 42.72
N GLN A 778 15.96 14.10 43.12
CA GLN A 778 16.76 15.15 42.51
C GLN A 778 18.21 14.69 42.62
N ASP A 779 19.06 15.05 41.66
CA ASP A 779 20.48 14.71 41.74
C ASP A 779 21.00 14.95 43.16
N ASP A 780 21.73 13.99 43.73
CA ASP A 780 22.27 14.01 45.11
C ASP A 780 23.37 15.07 45.27
N PHE A 781 23.16 16.26 44.71
CA PHE A 781 23.93 17.44 45.04
C PHE A 781 23.60 17.79 46.49
N LEU A 782 24.61 17.69 47.32
CA LEU A 782 24.58 18.21 48.68
C LEU A 782 24.16 19.69 48.59
N SER A 783 23.17 20.09 49.40
CA SER A 783 22.86 21.51 49.54
C SER A 783 24.10 22.25 50.06
N ASP A 784 24.21 23.57 49.86
CA ASP A 784 25.32 24.34 50.43
C ASP A 784 25.46 24.10 51.94
N ALA A 785 24.35 23.87 52.65
CA ALA A 785 24.35 23.50 54.05
C ALA A 785 24.93 22.09 54.31
N ASP A 786 24.61 21.11 53.46
CA ASP A 786 25.15 19.76 53.55
C ASP A 786 26.63 19.69 53.12
N ILE A 787 27.04 20.51 52.14
CA ILE A 787 28.44 20.71 51.75
C ILE A 787 29.22 21.29 52.93
N ASN A 788 28.68 22.34 53.57
CA ASN A 788 29.31 22.97 54.73
C ASN A 788 29.41 22.02 55.93
N ALA A 789 28.40 21.18 56.13
CA ALA A 789 28.39 20.19 57.21
C ALA A 789 29.33 19.01 56.95
N THR A 790 29.50 18.59 55.70
CA THR A 790 30.24 17.38 55.31
C THR A 790 31.69 17.68 54.91
N TYR A 791 31.96 18.89 54.40
CA TYR A 791 33.25 19.35 53.88
C TYR A 791 33.56 20.80 54.29
N PRO A 792 33.76 21.07 55.58
CA PRO A 792 34.04 22.43 56.07
C PRO A 792 35.34 23.04 55.51
N ASP A 793 36.28 22.20 55.06
CA ASP A 793 37.56 22.63 54.49
C ASP A 793 37.46 23.16 53.04
N PHE A 794 36.31 23.02 52.36
CA PHE A 794 36.12 23.52 50.99
C PHE A 794 35.81 25.01 50.91
N ILE A 795 35.55 25.66 52.05
CA ILE A 795 35.32 27.10 52.10
C ILE A 795 36.66 27.76 52.48
N ASP A 796 37.33 28.37 51.50
CA ASP A 796 38.30 29.43 51.82
C ASP A 796 37.50 30.53 52.52
N SER A 797 37.82 30.80 53.78
CA SER A 797 37.27 31.92 54.55
C SER A 797 37.77 33.24 53.94
N ILE A 798 37.20 33.63 52.80
CA ILE A 798 37.36 34.99 52.28
C ILE A 798 36.36 35.83 53.07
N ASP A 799 36.88 36.54 54.07
CA ASP A 799 36.20 37.64 54.73
C ASP A 799 35.74 38.66 53.66
N GLU A 800 34.44 38.70 53.36
CA GLU A 800 33.82 39.75 52.54
C GLU A 800 33.70 41.10 53.30
N SER A 801 34.73 41.50 54.06
CA SER A 801 34.70 42.79 54.78
C SER A 801 35.80 43.80 54.45
N GLU A 802 36.85 43.44 53.70
CA GLU A 802 37.82 44.45 53.24
C GLU A 802 38.35 44.16 51.84
N GLY A 803 37.98 45.01 50.88
CA GLY A 803 38.68 45.10 49.60
C GLY A 803 39.18 46.52 49.37
N PRO A 804 40.41 46.88 49.82
CA PRO A 804 41.10 48.03 49.27
C PRO A 804 41.73 47.66 47.93
N ALA A 805 41.72 48.63 47.02
CA ALA A 805 42.30 48.56 45.68
C ALA A 805 43.80 48.19 45.73
N HIS A 806 44.31 47.42 44.77
CA HIS A 806 45.70 47.58 44.33
C HIS A 806 45.96 47.17 42.87
N GLU A 807 46.57 48.12 42.17
CA GLU A 807 47.27 48.01 40.89
C GLU A 807 48.62 47.28 40.98
N THR A 808 48.92 46.54 39.92
CA THR A 808 50.22 46.30 39.24
C THR A 808 51.47 45.75 39.96
N ASN A 809 52.12 44.85 39.19
CA ASN A 809 53.56 44.55 39.07
C ASN A 809 54.20 43.44 39.93
N GLY A 810 54.70 42.42 39.22
CA GLY A 810 56.09 41.97 39.38
C GLY A 810 56.37 40.65 40.11
N THR A 811 56.48 39.58 39.33
CA THR A 811 57.46 38.46 39.43
C THR A 811 57.65 37.69 40.76
N ARG A 812 57.49 36.35 40.67
CA ARG A 812 58.48 35.28 41.00
C ARG A 812 57.84 34.13 41.80
N GLY A 813 58.01 32.90 41.31
CA GLY A 813 57.79 31.68 42.09
C GLY A 813 57.00 30.60 41.37
N VAL A 814 57.69 29.78 40.57
CA VAL A 814 57.20 28.54 39.96
C VAL A 814 57.21 27.44 41.01
N GLU A 815 56.09 26.74 41.21
CA GLU A 815 56.07 25.30 41.51
C GLU A 815 54.66 24.71 41.34
N GLY A 816 54.53 23.62 40.56
CA GLY A 816 53.31 22.80 40.53
C GLY A 816 52.57 22.68 39.18
N THR A 817 53.25 22.29 38.10
CA THR A 817 52.70 22.01 36.76
C THR A 817 51.83 20.73 36.65
N ARG A 818 50.96 20.48 37.64
CA ARG A 818 49.92 19.43 37.57
C ARG A 818 48.50 19.89 37.90
N GLY A 819 48.33 21.09 38.47
CA GLY A 819 47.01 21.65 38.78
C GLY A 819 46.40 22.56 37.71
N LEU A 820 47.16 22.93 36.67
CA LEU A 820 46.76 23.98 35.71
C LEU A 820 45.87 23.48 34.57
N MET A 821 45.92 22.19 34.24
CA MET A 821 45.07 21.62 33.17
C MET A 821 43.64 21.32 33.63
N ALA A 822 43.44 21.04 34.92
CA ALA A 822 42.11 20.72 35.47
C ALA A 822 41.33 21.98 35.90
N SER A 823 42.00 23.08 36.23
CA SER A 823 41.33 24.36 36.58
C SER A 823 41.01 25.25 35.37
N ILE A 824 41.58 24.97 34.18
CA ILE A 824 41.31 25.72 32.95
C ILE A 824 40.00 25.27 32.27
N THR A 825 39.55 24.03 32.48
CA THR A 825 38.37 23.51 31.76
C THR A 825 37.03 23.96 32.36
N ASP A 826 36.92 24.16 33.68
CA ASP A 826 35.62 24.48 34.31
C ASP A 826 35.45 25.95 34.75
N TRP A 827 36.53 26.70 35.01
CA TRP A 827 36.44 28.13 35.35
C TRP A 827 36.21 29.03 34.13
N SER A 828 36.45 28.52 32.91
CA SER A 828 36.41 29.34 31.70
C SER A 828 35.01 29.49 31.10
N SER A 829 34.08 28.56 31.24
CA SER A 829 32.84 28.61 30.44
C SER A 829 31.90 29.78 30.83
N GLY A 830 31.61 29.98 32.12
CA GLY A 830 30.66 30.98 32.59
C GLY A 830 31.18 32.43 32.55
N VAL A 831 32.45 32.65 32.91
CA VAL A 831 33.08 33.98 32.93
C VAL A 831 33.51 34.39 31.52
N LEU A 832 34.01 33.45 30.70
CA LEU A 832 34.31 33.73 29.29
C LEU A 832 33.01 33.96 28.53
N ALA A 833 31.94 33.18 28.72
CA ALA A 833 30.65 33.45 28.09
C ALA A 833 30.10 34.83 28.47
N LYS A 834 30.17 35.22 29.76
CA LYS A 834 29.78 36.57 30.20
C LYS A 834 30.68 37.66 29.62
N LYS A 835 31.99 37.46 29.51
CA LYS A 835 32.93 38.41 28.87
C LYS A 835 32.74 38.49 27.36
N LEU A 836 32.48 37.37 26.68
CA LEU A 836 32.19 37.29 25.24
C LEU A 836 30.86 37.96 24.95
N GLN A 837 29.85 37.71 25.79
CA GLN A 837 28.55 38.36 25.68
C GLN A 837 28.68 39.87 25.90
N LYS A 838 29.42 40.31 26.91
CA LYS A 838 29.69 41.73 27.17
C LYS A 838 30.47 42.38 26.01
N SER A 839 31.50 41.72 25.48
CA SER A 839 32.23 42.20 24.29
C SER A 839 31.42 42.16 22.99
N VAL A 840 30.45 41.24 22.84
CA VAL A 840 29.50 41.19 21.72
C VAL A 840 28.48 42.33 21.81
N GLU A 841 28.06 42.68 23.02
CA GLU A 841 27.22 43.84 23.32
C GLU A 841 28.00 45.15 23.08
N ASP A 842 29.25 45.25 23.55
CA ASP A 842 30.13 46.42 23.37
C ASP A 842 30.53 46.66 21.90
N CYS A 843 30.68 45.60 21.09
CA CYS A 843 30.99 45.69 19.65
C CYS A 843 29.77 45.95 18.75
N GLY A 844 28.55 46.10 19.29
CA GLY A 844 27.33 46.31 18.50
C GLY A 844 26.91 45.11 17.62
N LEU A 845 27.58 43.96 17.77
CA LEU A 845 27.34 42.71 17.04
C LEU A 845 26.18 41.89 17.65
N ALA A 846 25.68 42.28 18.82
CA ALA A 846 24.55 41.61 19.48
C ALA A 846 23.28 41.54 18.61
N ARG A 847 22.97 42.60 17.84
CA ARG A 847 21.81 42.61 16.91
C ARG A 847 21.98 41.65 15.73
N PRO A 848 23.07 41.71 14.92
CA PRO A 848 23.25 40.77 13.81
C PRO A 848 23.45 39.32 14.29
N LEU A 849 24.12 39.09 15.43
CA LEU A 849 24.25 37.75 16.00
C LEU A 849 22.92 37.24 16.57
N GLY A 850 22.10 38.10 17.19
CA GLY A 850 20.75 37.76 17.63
C GLY A 850 19.83 37.41 16.45
N TYR A 851 19.92 38.16 15.35
CA TYR A 851 19.22 37.84 14.10
C TYR A 851 19.69 36.49 13.52
N LEU A 852 21.00 36.24 13.47
CA LEU A 852 21.53 34.95 13.01
C LEU A 852 21.11 33.80 13.93
N LYS A 853 21.16 34.00 15.26
CA LYS A 853 20.74 33.02 16.27
C LYS A 853 19.26 32.66 16.11
N TYR A 854 18.40 33.64 15.84
CA TYR A 854 17.00 33.41 15.55
C TYR A 854 16.78 32.45 14.37
N TRP A 855 17.62 32.52 13.33
CA TRP A 855 17.53 31.63 12.17
C TRP A 855 18.31 30.32 12.29
N THR A 856 19.26 30.20 13.22
CA THR A 856 20.08 28.98 13.38
C THR A 856 19.63 28.10 14.54
N ASN A 857 19.19 28.69 15.65
CA ASN A 857 18.70 28.01 16.84
C ASN A 857 17.53 28.82 17.43
N PRO A 858 16.33 28.71 16.84
CA PRO A 858 15.16 29.43 17.34
C PRO A 858 14.72 28.91 18.71
N ASP A 859 14.18 29.80 19.53
CA ASP A 859 13.59 29.45 20.82
C ASP A 859 12.23 28.76 20.60
N PRO A 860 11.99 27.57 21.20
CA PRO A 860 10.72 26.83 21.03
C PRO A 860 9.49 27.58 21.54
N SER A 861 9.65 28.57 22.41
CA SER A 861 8.54 29.35 22.97
C SER A 861 7.98 30.42 22.01
N VAL A 862 8.71 30.77 20.95
CA VAL A 862 8.34 31.84 20.02
C VAL A 862 7.44 31.32 18.90
N GLN A 863 6.35 32.04 18.57
CA GLN A 863 5.50 31.69 17.42
C GLN A 863 6.27 31.93 16.11
N PRO A 864 6.52 30.88 15.30
CA PRO A 864 7.35 31.01 14.11
C PRO A 864 6.58 31.56 12.91
N ASN A 865 7.27 32.36 12.09
CA ASN A 865 6.85 32.62 10.72
C ASN A 865 6.95 31.34 9.87
N PHE A 866 6.22 31.27 8.76
CA PHE A 866 6.21 30.10 7.86
C PHE A 866 7.62 29.60 7.49
N LEU A 867 8.54 30.51 7.15
CA LEU A 867 9.89 30.14 6.73
C LEU A 867 10.71 29.58 7.90
N LEU A 868 10.57 30.15 9.10
CA LEU A 868 11.28 29.68 10.29
C LEU A 868 10.77 28.30 10.71
N HIS A 869 9.45 28.11 10.67
CA HIS A 869 8.81 26.82 10.89
C HIS A 869 9.23 25.78 9.84
N TRP A 870 9.44 26.22 8.59
CA TRP A 870 9.91 25.35 7.51
C TRP A 870 11.37 24.93 7.69
N LEU A 871 12.24 25.84 8.14
CA LEU A 871 13.67 25.56 8.34
C LEU A 871 13.95 24.68 9.57
N HIS A 872 13.16 24.82 10.64
CA HIS A 872 13.40 24.13 11.92
C HIS A 872 12.25 23.22 12.32
N PRO A 873 12.00 22.12 11.58
CA PRO A 873 10.94 21.17 11.95
C PRO A 873 11.21 20.53 13.32
N GLY A 874 12.48 20.33 13.70
CA GLY A 874 12.83 19.65 14.96
C GLY A 874 12.45 20.44 16.20
N VAL A 875 12.26 21.76 16.07
CA VAL A 875 11.89 22.65 17.19
C VAL A 875 10.37 22.84 17.23
N PHE A 876 9.74 23.10 16.08
CA PHE A 876 8.32 23.46 16.03
C PHE A 876 7.37 22.29 15.79
N ASP A 877 7.80 21.28 15.02
CA ASP A 877 7.10 20.00 14.85
C ASP A 877 7.63 18.95 15.86
N ASP A 878 7.85 19.39 17.10
CA ASP A 878 8.29 18.52 18.20
C ASP A 878 7.20 17.51 18.61
N PHE A 879 7.61 16.45 19.30
CA PHE A 879 6.76 15.38 19.78
C PHE A 879 5.53 15.92 20.53
N ALA A 880 5.71 16.81 21.51
CA ALA A 880 4.61 17.38 22.28
C ALA A 880 3.59 18.12 21.40
N THR A 881 4.06 18.90 20.42
CA THR A 881 3.20 19.64 19.49
C THR A 881 2.39 18.69 18.60
N LEU A 882 3.04 17.69 18.02
CA LEU A 882 2.37 16.70 17.17
C LEU A 882 1.44 15.78 17.97
N ARG A 883 1.78 15.47 19.21
CA ARG A 883 0.95 14.68 20.13
C ARG A 883 -0.37 15.38 20.45
N ARG A 884 -0.38 16.71 20.57
CA ARG A 884 -1.61 17.52 20.73
C ARG A 884 -2.52 17.50 19.49
N SER A 885 -1.97 17.24 18.30
CA SER A 885 -2.77 17.14 17.07
C SER A 885 -3.56 15.82 16.96
N ILE A 886 -3.20 14.82 17.78
CA ILE A 886 -3.84 13.50 17.79
C ILE A 886 -4.93 13.49 18.89
N PRO A 887 -6.17 13.09 18.57
CA PRO A 887 -7.26 13.06 19.54
C PRO A 887 -6.97 12.15 20.74
N ASN A 888 -7.18 12.67 21.97
CA ASN A 888 -7.04 11.91 23.20
C ASN A 888 -8.29 11.07 23.55
N ASP A 889 -9.45 11.49 23.06
CA ASP A 889 -10.76 10.92 23.43
C ASP A 889 -11.11 9.62 22.67
N LEU A 890 -10.11 8.92 22.16
CA LEU A 890 -10.34 7.66 21.46
C LEU A 890 -10.69 6.55 22.48
N PRO A 891 -11.72 5.74 22.19
CA PRO A 891 -12.20 4.72 23.11
C PRO A 891 -11.14 3.65 23.37
N ASP A 892 -11.11 3.11 24.58
CA ASP A 892 -10.14 2.08 24.96
C ASP A 892 -10.31 0.83 24.08
N PRO A 893 -9.29 0.43 23.29
CA PRO A 893 -9.40 -0.74 22.41
C PRO A 893 -9.64 -2.04 23.18
N THR A 894 -9.21 -2.09 24.46
CA THR A 894 -9.36 -3.28 25.29
C THR A 894 -10.82 -3.60 25.62
N ALA A 895 -11.72 -2.61 25.58
CA ALA A 895 -13.15 -2.81 25.77
C ALA A 895 -13.79 -3.66 24.65
N THR A 896 -13.15 -3.76 23.48
CA THR A 896 -13.63 -4.58 22.36
C THR A 896 -13.17 -6.04 22.45
N TYR A 897 -12.31 -6.38 23.42
CA TYR A 897 -11.74 -7.73 23.48
C TYR A 897 -12.74 -8.75 24.00
N PRO A 898 -12.84 -9.93 23.35
CA PRO A 898 -13.59 -11.05 23.91
C PRO A 898 -13.06 -11.43 25.31
N PRO A 899 -13.90 -11.94 26.22
CA PRO A 899 -13.45 -12.35 27.55
C PRO A 899 -12.34 -13.41 27.51
N ASP A 900 -12.32 -14.23 26.46
CA ASP A 900 -11.33 -15.29 26.24
C ASP A 900 -10.05 -14.83 25.50
N TYR A 901 -9.85 -13.52 25.26
CA TYR A 901 -8.76 -13.04 24.39
C TYR A 901 -7.38 -13.51 24.86
N ALA A 902 -7.13 -13.52 26.18
CA ALA A 902 -5.86 -13.91 26.78
C ALA A 902 -5.44 -15.34 26.38
N ARG A 903 -6.41 -16.21 26.08
CA ARG A 903 -6.14 -17.57 25.61
C ARG A 903 -6.04 -17.66 24.09
N ARG A 904 -6.87 -16.92 23.35
CA ARG A 904 -7.12 -17.16 21.91
C ARG A 904 -6.49 -16.17 20.94
N ALA A 905 -5.99 -15.01 21.39
CA ALA A 905 -5.65 -13.91 20.50
C ALA A 905 -4.63 -14.26 19.41
N TYR A 906 -3.55 -14.97 19.75
CA TYR A 906 -2.53 -15.42 18.81
C TYR A 906 -2.64 -16.92 18.50
N TRP A 907 -3.86 -17.43 18.36
CA TRP A 907 -4.08 -18.76 17.79
C TRP A 907 -4.14 -18.71 16.27
N PRO A 908 -3.69 -19.78 15.59
CA PRO A 908 -4.01 -19.98 14.18
C PRO A 908 -5.53 -19.83 13.95
N PRO A 909 -5.97 -19.15 12.88
CA PRO A 909 -7.37 -18.80 12.66
C PRO A 909 -8.27 -20.04 12.61
N GLU A 910 -7.75 -21.20 12.24
CA GLU A 910 -8.43 -22.49 12.18
C GLU A 910 -8.91 -23.00 13.55
N MET A 911 -8.22 -22.59 14.62
CA MET A 911 -8.58 -22.92 16.00
C MET A 911 -9.76 -22.08 16.49
N ALA A 912 -9.78 -20.79 16.11
CA ALA A 912 -10.79 -19.85 16.54
C ALA A 912 -11.98 -19.73 15.57
N SER A 913 -11.87 -20.28 14.35
CA SER A 913 -12.89 -20.08 13.32
C SER A 913 -14.25 -20.67 13.74
N PRO A 914 -15.33 -19.87 13.67
CA PRO A 914 -16.66 -20.36 13.96
C PRO A 914 -17.08 -21.42 12.93
N ALA A 915 -18.17 -22.15 13.24
CA ALA A 915 -18.81 -22.97 12.23
C ALA A 915 -19.39 -22.07 11.11
N PRO A 916 -19.33 -22.48 9.84
CA PRO A 916 -19.90 -21.70 8.75
C PRO A 916 -21.42 -21.63 8.93
N VAL A 917 -22.00 -20.47 8.65
CA VAL A 917 -23.46 -20.28 8.63
C VAL A 917 -23.95 -20.41 7.20
N VAL A 918 -24.91 -21.29 6.91
CA VAL A 918 -25.52 -21.43 5.58
C VAL A 918 -26.64 -20.39 5.45
N TRP A 919 -26.61 -19.58 4.40
CA TRP A 919 -27.61 -18.52 4.19
C TRP A 919 -28.36 -18.74 2.89
N ILE A 920 -29.65 -19.00 2.99
CA ILE A 920 -30.53 -19.34 1.86
C ILE A 920 -31.66 -18.31 1.74
N PRO A 921 -32.20 -18.03 0.55
CA PRO A 921 -33.32 -17.10 0.41
C PRO A 921 -34.62 -17.73 0.89
N ARG A 922 -35.41 -16.95 1.64
CA ARG A 922 -36.80 -17.26 1.96
C ARG A 922 -37.61 -17.32 0.69
N ASP A 923 -38.45 -18.33 0.59
CA ASP A 923 -39.25 -18.57 -0.60
C ASP A 923 -40.74 -18.66 -0.29
N PRO A 924 -41.60 -18.27 -1.24
CA PRO A 924 -43.03 -18.30 -0.99
C PRO A 924 -43.57 -19.74 -0.97
N ALA A 925 -42.84 -20.74 -1.51
CA ALA A 925 -43.30 -22.14 -1.54
C ALA A 925 -43.00 -22.88 -0.22
N GLY A 926 -42.30 -22.25 0.72
CA GLY A 926 -41.98 -22.84 2.03
C GLY A 926 -40.89 -23.91 2.01
N VAL A 927 -40.16 -24.04 0.90
CA VAL A 927 -39.03 -24.99 0.76
C VAL A 927 -37.86 -24.56 1.64
N SER A 928 -37.57 -23.25 1.71
CA SER A 928 -36.51 -22.66 2.53
C SER A 928 -36.70 -23.02 3.99
N ARG A 929 -37.92 -22.84 4.52
CA ARG A 929 -38.25 -23.07 5.94
C ARG A 929 -37.97 -24.52 6.35
N GLN A 930 -38.35 -25.48 5.50
CA GLN A 930 -38.05 -26.88 5.75
C GLN A 930 -36.55 -27.18 5.66
N GLU A 931 -35.86 -26.65 4.64
CA GLU A 931 -34.42 -26.91 4.47
C GLU A 931 -33.58 -26.21 5.54
N VAL A 932 -34.01 -25.08 6.10
CA VAL A 932 -33.43 -24.47 7.32
C VAL A 932 -33.53 -25.45 8.47
N GLU A 933 -34.70 -26.04 8.72
CA GLU A 933 -34.92 -26.99 9.81
C GLU A 933 -34.05 -28.25 9.66
N HIS A 934 -33.95 -28.78 8.43
CA HIS A 934 -33.08 -29.91 8.14
C HIS A 934 -31.60 -29.57 8.30
N CYS A 935 -31.16 -28.40 7.83
CA CYS A 935 -29.78 -27.95 7.95
C CYS A 935 -29.40 -27.68 9.40
N ARG A 936 -30.29 -27.11 10.22
CA ARG A 936 -30.05 -26.75 11.63
C ARG A 936 -29.56 -27.92 12.48
N LYS A 937 -29.90 -29.16 12.11
CA LYS A 937 -29.42 -30.39 12.77
C LYS A 937 -27.92 -30.67 12.56
N VAL A 938 -27.30 -30.02 11.58
CA VAL A 938 -25.90 -30.25 11.16
C VAL A 938 -25.08 -28.97 11.22
N VAL A 939 -25.62 -27.88 10.69
CA VAL A 939 -24.94 -26.59 10.52
C VAL A 939 -25.94 -25.46 10.75
N HIS A 940 -25.49 -24.35 11.32
CA HIS A 940 -26.37 -23.19 11.49
C HIS A 940 -26.83 -22.71 10.11
N CYS A 941 -28.15 -22.64 9.91
CA CYS A 941 -28.78 -22.19 8.67
C CYS A 941 -29.89 -21.21 9.00
N THR A 942 -30.01 -20.14 8.20
CA THR A 942 -31.05 -19.11 8.34
C THR A 942 -31.49 -18.66 6.96
N ASP A 943 -32.75 -18.25 6.86
CA ASP A 943 -33.34 -17.59 5.70
C ASP A 943 -33.71 -16.12 5.95
N ASP A 944 -33.28 -15.57 7.08
CA ASP A 944 -33.55 -14.19 7.45
C ASP A 944 -32.73 -13.22 6.60
N GLY A 945 -33.34 -12.10 6.20
CA GLY A 945 -32.69 -11.06 5.41
C GLY A 945 -32.38 -11.42 3.95
N ALA A 946 -32.89 -12.54 3.41
CA ALA A 946 -32.81 -12.84 1.98
C ALA A 946 -34.14 -13.41 1.50
N GLU A 947 -34.69 -12.89 0.42
CA GLU A 947 -35.99 -13.30 -0.12
C GLU A 947 -35.92 -13.57 -1.62
N LEU A 948 -36.75 -14.49 -2.10
CA LEU A 948 -36.91 -14.78 -3.52
C LEU A 948 -38.12 -14.04 -4.09
N ASN A 949 -37.86 -13.08 -4.97
CA ASN A 949 -38.94 -12.36 -5.69
C ASN A 949 -39.69 -13.28 -6.66
N ASP A 950 -40.89 -12.84 -7.06
CA ASP A 950 -41.74 -13.51 -8.08
C ASP A 950 -41.03 -13.75 -9.43
N LYS A 951 -40.03 -12.93 -9.75
CA LYS A 951 -39.19 -13.06 -10.95
C LYS A 951 -38.07 -14.11 -10.80
N GLY A 952 -38.00 -14.83 -9.68
CA GLY A 952 -36.96 -15.83 -9.38
C GLY A 952 -35.58 -15.23 -9.07
N ARG A 953 -35.53 -13.95 -8.69
CA ARG A 953 -34.31 -13.23 -8.29
C ARG A 953 -34.24 -13.11 -6.77
N ILE A 954 -33.02 -13.12 -6.24
CA ILE A 954 -32.80 -13.02 -4.79
C ILE A 954 -32.58 -11.55 -4.43
N GLU A 955 -33.41 -11.05 -3.52
CA GLU A 955 -33.20 -9.76 -2.85
C GLU A 955 -32.66 -10.01 -1.45
N VAL A 956 -31.80 -9.10 -0.98
CA VAL A 956 -31.11 -9.25 0.31
C VAL A 956 -31.25 -7.95 1.09
N ASP A 957 -31.80 -8.07 2.28
CA ASP A 957 -31.69 -7.04 3.31
C ASP A 957 -30.35 -7.20 4.03
N LEU A 958 -29.49 -6.20 3.87
CA LEU A 958 -28.16 -6.20 4.44
C LEU A 958 -28.16 -6.07 5.97
N GLN A 959 -29.20 -5.49 6.57
CA GLN A 959 -29.29 -5.28 8.03
C GLN A 959 -29.51 -6.59 8.78
N GLN A 960 -30.23 -7.52 8.17
CA GLN A 960 -30.56 -8.82 8.76
C GLN A 960 -29.55 -9.92 8.41
N ALA A 961 -28.44 -9.59 7.75
CA ALA A 961 -27.47 -10.58 7.29
C ALA A 961 -26.75 -11.29 8.46
N PRO A 962 -26.61 -12.62 8.44
CA PRO A 962 -26.13 -13.42 9.58
C PRO A 962 -24.61 -13.42 9.78
N PHE A 963 -23.87 -12.66 8.96
CA PHE A 963 -22.39 -12.66 8.96
C PHE A 963 -21.77 -11.50 9.73
N TRP A 964 -22.58 -10.73 10.46
CA TRP A 964 -22.07 -9.58 11.19
C TRP A 964 -21.27 -10.03 12.42
N ALA A 965 -19.98 -9.68 12.44
CA ALA A 965 -19.13 -9.76 13.61
C ALA A 965 -18.38 -8.42 13.76
N PRO A 966 -18.37 -7.82 14.96
CA PRO A 966 -17.59 -6.62 15.20
C PRO A 966 -16.11 -6.94 14.99
N ARG A 967 -15.39 -6.07 14.27
CA ARG A 967 -13.95 -6.21 14.09
C ARG A 967 -13.29 -5.94 15.44
N VAL A 968 -12.62 -6.94 16.00
CA VAL A 968 -11.79 -6.76 17.20
C VAL A 968 -10.49 -6.04 16.80
N LEU A 969 -10.20 -4.91 17.45
CA LEU A 969 -9.03 -4.09 17.18
C LEU A 969 -7.88 -4.48 18.12
N TYR A 970 -7.20 -5.56 17.78
CA TYR A 970 -6.07 -6.11 18.56
C TYR A 970 -4.82 -5.22 18.57
#